data_AF-A0A640T7L6-F1
#
_entry.id   AF-A0A640T7L6-F1
#
_cell.length_a   1.000
_cell.length_b   1.000
_cell.length_c   1.000
_cell.angle_alpha   90.00
_cell.angle_beta   90.00
_cell.angle_gamma   90.00
#
_symmetry.space_group_name_H-M   'P 1'
#
loop_
_entity.id
_entity.type
_entity.pdbx_description
1 polymer ?
#
loop_
_entity_poly.entity_id
_entity_poly.type
_entity_poly.pdbx_seq_one_letter_code
_entity_poly.pdbx_strand_id
1 'polypeptide(L)'
;MADRAAHTRAMHMQTPGCPDCGMPLGSPPPARCTRCRLPLTGPDAFALWQVTGELSALDARRQWLAQRHAELLAALRVRRDAPTEIPVAVSAGAPGIAPMGGSDAAGASGRELSAPSARTALLIVGGVLVVVAALVFTVVSWGRLGIGGRAAVLLAVTACALALPPLLRRRQLTATAEASAAVGLALVLLDGYAARQAGLGGLDRVGTAGYWAVLTALTAVGAALYGWWQRLRLPLPVGFLMARLPGLLGTAALGGMTGDYATAVIATAAVDFAVLYALTARDAAGQAGFRERVGGERAANGLVAAARAVGGGWALLGGVLAVGYAVVAPSPAEVLRAWVPLGLLMLLGMALCRGFRTLPFTLRAGGEGVAVVALIVAVGAGLRYVLPAGWVVVGYAAPAALLAAWAAVSCTRSGRWAKRVTSGPAGRPAGEATSGPTGGLFAPPSRAAAAVGELVAASTALLLTGVVVLSELAHALIRPVVHGVALWGGGHPPQWSWQLATAPLVVLWLSAAVLAVMAGLRAWAVGDGDRHTDRLAHALRNAQALTAVPAVLLLPVALGLPYGWVLAAAAVASVAAAVDVVRRPEAALLPRLLVLAATGALALLWSSADRTAVLAVWGTFAATAAVLAHVLSATTSPPTVRTTARGAGAFAVLALGVEAVASGATAGLPGHVTAFGVLAVAVAAAGAAAVWHRIPGRGQVSTAVEGAGYVLAAIALALTALHPDALSLALAVTGVAGLAVALRPDRRRAALVGTGLLIASSWVRLALAGVSAPEAYTLPITAAALVIGHRRRKSTPGTGSWPAYGAGLGATMLPCLAAMWSDENWVRPLLLGAAALLATVAGVRTRLQAPLIVGGGVLMLVGLHELAPTVVQVFGLLPRWVPVAAAGLLLLLLGATYEKRIDEARRLRDTVRSMT
;
A
#
# COMPACT_ATOMS: atom_id res chain seq x y z
N MET A 1 0.98 -16.67 15.16
CA MET A 1 1.78 -17.34 16.24
C MET A 1 1.45 -18.82 16.42
N ALA A 2 0.47 -19.41 15.71
CA ALA A 2 0.18 -20.84 15.77
C ALA A 2 1.10 -21.72 14.89
N ASP A 3 1.76 -21.17 13.86
CA ASP A 3 2.61 -21.94 12.93
C ASP A 3 4.02 -22.27 13.41
N ARG A 4 4.51 -21.63 14.49
CA ARG A 4 5.83 -21.95 15.04
C ARG A 4 5.85 -23.20 15.92
N ALA A 5 4.69 -23.66 16.36
CA ALA A 5 4.55 -24.83 17.22
C ALA A 5 4.47 -26.15 16.43
N ALA A 6 4.18 -26.11 15.12
CA ALA A 6 4.14 -27.31 14.28
C ALA A 6 5.53 -27.74 13.78
N HIS A 7 6.46 -26.79 13.58
CA HIS A 7 7.81 -27.11 13.11
C HIS A 7 8.74 -27.71 14.16
N THR A 8 8.40 -27.59 15.45
CA THR A 8 9.18 -28.14 16.56
C THR A 8 8.78 -29.57 16.95
N ARG A 9 7.77 -30.17 16.31
CA ARG A 9 7.23 -31.50 16.67
C ARG A 9 7.54 -32.64 15.70
N ALA A 10 8.30 -32.40 14.63
CA ALA A 10 8.66 -33.43 13.65
C ALA A 10 10.18 -33.61 13.48
N MET A 11 10.97 -33.31 14.50
CA MET A 11 12.32 -33.86 14.61
C MET A 11 12.21 -35.21 15.34
N HIS A 12 11.48 -36.16 14.74
CA HIS A 12 11.71 -37.56 15.06
C HIS A 12 13.20 -37.79 14.77
N MET A 13 13.99 -38.02 15.82
CA MET A 13 15.34 -38.56 15.68
C MET A 13 15.19 -39.87 14.91
N GLN A 14 15.31 -39.80 13.58
CA GLN A 14 15.48 -40.97 12.74
C GLN A 14 16.75 -41.63 13.27
N THR A 15 16.59 -42.79 13.91
CA THR A 15 17.71 -43.63 14.31
C THR A 15 18.61 -43.82 13.10
N PRO A 16 19.90 -43.44 13.19
CA PRO A 16 20.79 -43.44 12.04
C PRO A 16 20.88 -44.86 11.46
N GLY A 17 20.43 -45.04 10.22
CA GLY A 17 20.57 -46.29 9.48
C GLY A 17 22.00 -46.48 8.97
N CYS A 18 22.41 -47.72 8.73
CA CYS A 18 23.73 -48.02 8.16
C CYS A 18 23.94 -47.23 6.85
N PRO A 19 25.07 -46.50 6.69
CA PRO A 19 25.30 -45.61 5.54
C PRO A 19 25.42 -46.34 4.19
N ASP A 20 25.59 -47.66 4.20
CA ASP A 20 25.73 -48.49 3.00
C ASP A 20 24.39 -49.15 2.61
N CYS A 21 23.73 -49.85 3.55
CA CYS A 21 22.52 -50.63 3.23
C CYS A 21 21.20 -50.08 3.83
N GLY A 22 21.26 -48.95 4.55
CA GLY A 22 20.10 -48.27 5.14
C GLY A 22 19.42 -49.00 6.30
N MET A 23 20.00 -50.10 6.80
CA MET A 23 19.39 -50.88 7.88
C MET A 23 19.43 -50.08 9.20
N PRO A 24 18.30 -49.88 9.91
CA PRO A 24 18.29 -49.12 11.16
C PRO A 24 19.23 -49.74 12.20
N LEU A 25 20.12 -48.92 12.77
CA LEU A 25 21.02 -49.36 13.82
C LEU A 25 20.34 -49.19 15.18
N GLY A 26 20.38 -50.24 16.01
CA GLY A 26 19.94 -50.16 17.40
C GLY A 26 20.84 -49.23 18.23
N SER A 27 20.42 -48.86 19.44
CA SER A 27 21.22 -48.06 20.38
C SER A 27 21.62 -48.93 21.58
N PRO A 28 22.92 -49.20 21.81
CA PRO A 28 24.09 -48.73 21.05
C PRO A 28 24.28 -49.47 19.70
N PRO A 29 24.89 -48.83 18.69
CA PRO A 29 25.11 -49.45 17.38
C PRO A 29 26.14 -50.59 17.47
N PRO A 30 25.92 -51.73 16.78
CA PRO A 30 26.88 -52.82 16.77
C PRO A 30 28.16 -52.42 16.02
N ALA A 31 29.30 -53.02 16.39
CA ALA A 31 30.61 -52.71 15.76
C ALA A 31 30.66 -53.00 14.25
N ARG A 32 29.78 -53.89 13.76
CA ARG A 32 29.57 -54.16 12.33
C ARG A 32 28.07 -54.22 12.04
N CYS A 33 27.67 -53.76 10.87
CA CYS A 33 26.28 -53.89 10.42
C CYS A 33 25.88 -55.37 10.32
N THR A 34 24.72 -55.76 10.85
CA THR A 34 24.23 -57.14 10.81
C THR A 34 23.82 -57.61 9.40
N ARG A 35 23.57 -56.67 8.47
CA ARG A 35 23.14 -56.97 7.10
C ARG A 35 24.29 -56.98 6.10
N CYS A 36 25.00 -55.85 5.94
CA CYS A 36 26.10 -55.74 4.97
C CYS A 36 27.49 -55.96 5.56
N ARG A 37 27.60 -56.22 6.87
CA ARG A 37 28.87 -56.44 7.60
C ARG A 37 29.88 -55.28 7.54
N LEU A 38 29.45 -54.09 7.12
CA LEU A 38 30.27 -52.87 7.13
C LEU A 38 30.76 -52.58 8.56
N PRO A 39 32.07 -52.33 8.78
CA PRO A 39 32.58 -51.89 10.08
C PRO A 39 32.09 -50.46 10.38
N LEU A 40 31.47 -50.29 11.55
CA LEU A 40 30.85 -49.04 11.99
C LEU A 40 31.69 -48.31 13.06
N THR A 41 32.85 -48.86 13.41
CA THR A 41 33.79 -48.33 14.40
C THR A 41 35.15 -48.09 13.77
N GLY A 42 35.82 -47.00 14.14
CA GLY A 42 37.14 -46.62 13.63
C GLY A 42 37.14 -45.21 13.01
N PRO A 43 38.33 -44.66 12.70
CA PRO A 43 38.46 -43.30 12.17
C PRO A 43 37.77 -43.11 10.80
N ASP A 44 37.87 -44.10 9.90
CA ASP A 44 37.25 -44.02 8.57
C ASP A 44 35.72 -44.10 8.62
N ALA A 45 35.18 -44.91 9.54
CA ALA A 45 33.74 -44.98 9.77
C ALA A 45 33.20 -43.64 10.28
N PHE A 46 33.93 -42.97 11.18
CA PHE A 46 33.57 -41.63 11.66
C PHE A 46 33.62 -40.57 10.54
N ALA A 47 34.67 -40.58 9.72
CA ALA A 47 34.78 -39.69 8.56
C ALA A 47 33.63 -39.91 7.56
N LEU A 48 33.24 -41.16 7.30
CA LEU A 48 32.10 -41.49 6.46
C LEU A 48 30.78 -40.96 7.05
N TRP A 49 30.55 -41.12 8.35
CA TRP A 49 29.37 -40.57 9.04
C TRP A 49 29.28 -39.05 8.93
N GLN A 50 30.41 -38.35 9.04
CA GLN A 50 30.45 -36.90 8.88
C GLN A 50 30.05 -36.48 7.46
N VAL A 51 30.60 -37.14 6.44
CA VAL A 51 30.28 -36.85 5.02
C VAL A 51 28.83 -37.17 4.70
N THR A 52 28.30 -38.31 5.16
CA THR A 52 26.89 -38.66 4.95
C THR A 52 25.94 -37.66 5.65
N GLY A 53 26.33 -37.18 6.83
CA GLY A 53 25.63 -36.11 7.53
C GLY A 53 25.58 -34.81 6.73
N GLU A 54 26.71 -34.35 6.20
CA GLU A 54 26.77 -33.14 5.37
C GLU A 54 25.96 -33.28 4.07
N LEU A 55 26.02 -34.43 3.39
CA LEU A 55 25.22 -34.71 2.21
C LEU A 55 23.72 -34.66 2.51
N SER A 56 23.28 -35.29 3.61
CA SER A 56 21.87 -35.26 4.02
C SER A 56 21.37 -33.85 4.34
N ALA A 57 22.22 -33.01 4.95
CA ALA A 57 21.91 -31.62 5.24
C ALA A 57 21.79 -30.77 3.96
N LEU A 58 22.66 -31.00 2.97
CA LEU A 58 22.58 -30.34 1.66
C LEU A 58 21.32 -30.73 0.89
N ASP A 59 20.91 -31.99 0.92
CA ASP A 59 19.68 -32.45 0.28
C ASP A 59 18.43 -31.84 0.92
N ALA A 60 18.38 -31.78 2.26
CA ALA A 60 17.30 -31.08 2.97
C ALA A 60 17.23 -29.59 2.57
N ARG A 61 18.38 -28.93 2.44
CA ARG A 61 18.45 -27.53 2.01
C ARG A 61 17.98 -27.35 0.57
N ARG A 62 18.33 -28.28 -0.33
CA ARG A 62 17.89 -28.28 -1.72
C ARG A 62 16.37 -28.43 -1.83
N GLN A 63 15.78 -29.38 -1.11
CA GLN A 63 14.34 -29.60 -1.08
C GLN A 63 13.58 -28.35 -0.61
N TRP A 64 14.06 -27.72 0.48
CA TRP A 64 13.48 -26.48 0.98
C TRP A 64 13.50 -25.34 -0.05
N LEU A 65 14.63 -25.15 -0.74
CA LEU A 65 14.75 -24.13 -1.79
C LEU A 65 13.80 -24.39 -2.97
N ALA A 66 13.64 -25.65 -3.38
CA ALA A 66 12.72 -26.03 -4.45
C ALA A 66 11.25 -25.73 -4.10
N GLN A 67 10.84 -26.06 -2.86
CA GLN A 67 9.50 -25.76 -2.37
C GLN A 67 9.26 -24.24 -2.31
N ARG A 68 10.22 -23.49 -1.77
CA ARG A 68 10.14 -22.03 -1.70
C ARG A 68 10.05 -21.37 -3.07
N HIS A 69 10.79 -21.89 -4.05
CA HIS A 69 10.71 -21.42 -5.43
C HIS A 69 9.32 -21.64 -6.04
N ALA A 70 8.70 -22.79 -5.81
CA ALA A 70 7.34 -23.08 -6.29
C ALA A 70 6.29 -22.14 -5.65
N GLU A 71 6.40 -21.87 -4.35
CA GLU A 71 5.54 -20.91 -3.64
C GLU A 71 5.65 -19.50 -4.22
N LEU A 72 6.88 -19.02 -4.44
CA LEU A 72 7.13 -17.69 -4.98
C LEU A 72 6.61 -17.57 -6.41
N LEU A 73 6.79 -18.59 -7.24
CA LEU A 73 6.22 -18.65 -8.59
C LEU A 73 4.69 -18.62 -8.58
N ALA A 74 4.05 -19.36 -7.68
CA ALA A 74 2.60 -19.34 -7.52
C ALA A 74 2.10 -17.93 -7.13
N ALA A 75 2.76 -17.29 -6.16
CA ALA A 75 2.42 -15.93 -5.72
C ALA A 75 2.58 -14.89 -6.84
N LEU A 76 3.60 -15.02 -7.70
CA LEU A 76 3.80 -14.15 -8.84
C LEU A 76 2.76 -14.37 -9.95
N ARG A 77 2.36 -15.62 -10.21
CA ARG A 77 1.27 -15.94 -11.16
C ARG A 77 -0.07 -15.35 -10.73
N VAL A 78 -0.43 -15.48 -9.45
CA VAL A 78 -1.63 -14.85 -8.87
C VAL A 78 -1.61 -13.33 -9.07
N ARG A 79 -0.45 -12.69 -8.93
CA ARG A 79 -0.31 -11.24 -9.11
C ARG A 79 -0.40 -10.79 -10.57
N ARG A 80 0.06 -11.62 -11.49
CA ARG A 80 -0.05 -11.41 -12.95
C ARG A 80 -1.48 -11.59 -13.43
N ASP A 81 -2.17 -12.59 -12.89
CA ASP A 81 -3.51 -13.00 -13.31
C ASP A 81 -4.62 -12.26 -12.52
N ALA A 82 -4.25 -11.36 -11.59
CA ALA A 82 -5.17 -10.46 -10.93
C ALA A 82 -5.70 -9.42 -11.93
N PRO A 83 -7.02 -9.29 -12.11
CA PRO A 83 -7.59 -8.30 -13.01
C PRO A 83 -7.22 -6.89 -12.56
N THR A 84 -6.62 -6.10 -13.46
CA THR A 84 -6.41 -4.66 -13.25
C THR A 84 -7.76 -3.96 -13.20
N GLU A 85 -8.27 -3.72 -11.99
CA GLU A 85 -9.28 -2.69 -11.76
C GLU A 85 -8.64 -1.32 -12.02
N ILE A 86 -8.84 -0.83 -13.24
CA ILE A 86 -8.63 0.57 -13.58
C ILE A 86 -9.80 1.34 -12.93
N PRO A 87 -9.56 2.26 -11.98
CA PRO A 87 -10.64 3.07 -11.44
C PRO A 87 -11.08 4.08 -12.52
N VAL A 88 -12.16 3.75 -13.22
CA VAL A 88 -12.85 4.69 -14.11
C VAL A 88 -13.62 5.67 -13.24
N ALA A 89 -13.17 6.92 -13.22
CA ALA A 89 -13.90 8.02 -12.63
C ALA A 89 -15.22 8.25 -13.38
N VAL A 90 -16.33 8.06 -12.67
CA VAL A 90 -17.68 8.41 -13.12
C VAL A 90 -17.79 9.94 -13.22
N SER A 91 -18.06 10.46 -14.41
CA SER A 91 -18.57 11.82 -14.62
C SER A 91 -19.91 11.74 -15.34
N ALA A 92 -20.96 12.19 -14.66
CA ALA A 92 -22.30 12.39 -15.20
C ALA A 92 -22.42 13.81 -15.81
N GLY A 93 -23.03 13.93 -16.99
CA GLY A 93 -23.44 15.20 -17.60
C GLY A 93 -23.87 15.06 -19.08
N ALA A 94 -25.18 15.08 -19.33
CA ALA A 94 -25.91 14.90 -20.61
C ALA A 94 -25.96 16.19 -21.49
N PRO A 95 -26.81 16.35 -22.55
CA PRO A 95 -27.57 15.41 -23.41
C PRO A 95 -27.44 15.68 -24.95
N GLY A 96 -27.93 14.78 -25.83
CA GLY A 96 -28.43 15.19 -27.16
C GLY A 96 -28.31 14.22 -28.35
N ILE A 97 -29.47 13.69 -28.77
CA ILE A 97 -29.98 13.52 -30.16
C ILE A 97 -29.40 12.40 -31.07
N ALA A 98 -30.31 11.53 -31.54
CA ALA A 98 -30.16 10.52 -32.62
C ALA A 98 -30.42 11.16 -34.02
N PRO A 99 -30.19 10.54 -35.23
CA PRO A 99 -30.71 9.22 -35.63
C PRO A 99 -29.85 8.41 -36.66
N MET A 100 -30.45 7.31 -37.13
CA MET A 100 -29.98 6.29 -38.09
C MET A 100 -29.29 6.78 -39.37
N GLY A 101 -28.34 5.95 -39.86
CA GLY A 101 -27.89 5.93 -41.25
C GLY A 101 -26.85 4.82 -41.46
N GLY A 102 -27.24 3.75 -42.16
CA GLY A 102 -26.36 2.63 -42.50
C GLY A 102 -25.46 2.90 -43.70
N SER A 103 -24.36 2.16 -43.79
CA SER A 103 -23.81 1.55 -45.01
C SER A 103 -22.44 0.93 -44.71
N ASP A 104 -22.15 -0.11 -45.48
CA ASP A 104 -21.04 -1.04 -45.36
C ASP A 104 -19.65 -0.39 -45.26
N ALA A 105 -18.85 -0.89 -44.31
CA ALA A 105 -17.39 -0.84 -44.38
C ALA A 105 -16.80 -2.06 -43.68
N ALA A 106 -16.89 -3.21 -44.35
CA ALA A 106 -15.84 -4.21 -44.24
C ALA A 106 -14.54 -3.56 -44.77
N GLY A 107 -13.72 -3.03 -43.86
CA GLY A 107 -12.53 -2.28 -44.23
C GLY A 107 -11.62 -2.01 -43.04
N ALA A 108 -10.57 -2.82 -42.95
CA ALA A 108 -9.30 -2.51 -42.29
C ALA A 108 -9.32 -2.25 -40.76
N SER A 109 -9.41 -3.32 -39.97
CA SER A 109 -8.65 -3.36 -38.71
C SER A 109 -7.15 -3.47 -39.02
N GLY A 110 -6.50 -2.33 -38.80
CA GLY A 110 -5.06 -2.04 -38.77
C GLY A 110 -4.12 -3.23 -38.72
N ARG A 111 -3.53 -3.49 -39.88
CA ARG A 111 -2.27 -4.19 -40.06
C ARG A 111 -1.13 -3.32 -39.51
N GLU A 112 -0.84 -3.42 -38.21
CA GLU A 112 0.34 -2.79 -37.60
C GLU A 112 1.23 -3.82 -36.90
N LEU A 113 1.81 -4.72 -37.70
CA LEU A 113 3.17 -5.18 -37.45
C LEU A 113 4.00 -4.66 -38.61
N SER A 114 4.40 -3.40 -38.48
CA SER A 114 5.19 -2.69 -39.46
C SER A 114 6.47 -3.47 -39.77
N ALA A 115 6.64 -3.83 -41.05
CA ALA A 115 7.83 -4.46 -41.63
C ALA A 115 9.21 -3.80 -41.31
N PRO A 116 9.34 -2.53 -40.86
CA PRO A 116 10.61 -1.99 -40.38
C PRO A 116 11.13 -2.61 -39.06
N SER A 117 10.27 -3.28 -38.28
CA SER A 117 10.64 -3.85 -36.98
C SER A 117 11.41 -5.17 -37.10
N ALA A 118 11.02 -6.05 -38.02
CA ALA A 118 11.68 -7.35 -38.23
C ALA A 118 13.11 -7.21 -38.78
N ARG A 119 13.34 -6.25 -39.69
CA ARG A 119 14.69 -5.96 -40.24
C ARG A 119 15.64 -5.42 -39.17
N THR A 120 15.14 -4.53 -38.31
CA THR A 120 15.91 -3.97 -37.18
C THR A 120 16.17 -5.04 -36.12
N ALA A 121 15.20 -5.91 -35.84
CA ALA A 121 15.37 -7.05 -34.94
C ALA A 121 16.42 -8.04 -35.46
N LEU A 122 16.39 -8.39 -36.76
CA LEU A 122 17.36 -9.28 -37.39
C LEU A 122 18.78 -8.69 -37.40
N LEU A 123 18.94 -7.38 -37.61
CA LEU A 123 20.24 -6.70 -37.55
C LEU A 123 20.80 -6.64 -36.12
N ILE A 124 19.97 -6.36 -35.12
CA ILE A 124 20.38 -6.34 -33.71
C ILE A 124 20.77 -7.75 -33.25
N VAL A 125 19.95 -8.76 -33.56
CA VAL A 125 20.24 -10.16 -33.22
C VAL A 125 21.50 -10.64 -33.92
N GLY A 126 21.69 -10.33 -35.21
CA GLY A 126 22.90 -10.67 -35.96
C GLY A 126 24.16 -10.02 -35.38
N GLY A 127 24.11 -8.73 -35.02
CA GLY A 127 25.22 -8.03 -34.38
C GLY A 127 25.56 -8.60 -33.00
N VAL A 128 24.55 -8.91 -32.19
CA VAL A 128 24.73 -9.52 -30.86
C VAL A 128 25.34 -10.91 -30.97
N LEU A 129 24.86 -11.74 -31.92
CA LEU A 129 25.41 -13.08 -32.14
C LEU A 129 26.88 -13.04 -32.56
N VAL A 130 27.30 -12.08 -33.39
CA VAL A 130 28.71 -11.94 -33.79
C VAL A 130 29.58 -11.55 -32.58
N VAL A 131 29.13 -10.60 -31.75
CA VAL A 131 29.87 -10.21 -30.54
C VAL A 131 29.94 -11.36 -29.53
N VAL A 132 28.86 -12.10 -29.33
CA VAL A 132 28.82 -13.29 -28.46
C VAL A 132 29.73 -14.39 -29.01
N ALA A 133 29.71 -14.65 -30.32
CA ALA A 133 30.59 -15.63 -30.96
C ALA A 133 32.06 -15.25 -30.80
N ALA A 134 32.41 -13.97 -30.97
CA ALA A 134 33.76 -13.47 -30.74
C ALA A 134 34.17 -13.62 -29.26
N LEU A 135 33.28 -13.32 -28.32
CA LEU A 135 33.51 -13.48 -26.88
C LEU A 135 33.69 -14.96 -26.48
N VAL A 136 32.87 -15.86 -27.01
CA VAL A 136 33.02 -17.31 -26.78
C VAL A 136 34.33 -17.81 -27.40
N PHE A 137 34.67 -17.35 -28.59
CA PHE A 137 35.93 -17.69 -29.25
C PHE A 137 37.14 -17.24 -28.42
N THR A 138 37.09 -16.05 -27.80
CA THR A 138 38.16 -15.54 -26.94
C THR A 138 38.26 -16.30 -25.61
N VAL A 139 37.13 -16.69 -25.02
CA VAL A 139 37.07 -17.30 -23.66
C VAL A 139 37.20 -18.82 -23.67
N VAL A 140 36.78 -19.55 -24.71
CA VAL A 140 36.56 -21.02 -24.64
C VAL A 140 37.54 -21.85 -25.47
N SER A 141 38.32 -21.26 -26.37
CA SER A 141 39.09 -22.03 -27.38
C SER A 141 40.45 -22.59 -26.91
N TRP A 142 40.52 -23.21 -25.72
CA TRP A 142 41.78 -23.61 -25.03
C TRP A 142 42.61 -24.73 -25.66
N GLY A 143 42.17 -25.40 -26.74
CA GLY A 143 42.78 -26.67 -27.16
C GLY A 143 43.93 -26.63 -28.18
N ARG A 144 44.01 -25.66 -29.11
CA ARG A 144 44.97 -25.75 -30.26
C ARG A 144 45.63 -24.45 -30.75
N LEU A 145 45.14 -23.27 -30.35
CA LEU A 145 45.72 -21.97 -30.72
C LEU A 145 46.33 -21.33 -29.48
N GLY A 146 47.61 -20.96 -29.53
CA GLY A 146 48.26 -20.14 -28.50
C GLY A 146 47.57 -18.78 -28.35
N ILE A 147 47.72 -18.14 -27.19
CA ILE A 147 47.03 -16.87 -26.86
C ILE A 147 47.33 -15.78 -27.91
N GLY A 148 48.57 -15.72 -28.42
CA GLY A 148 48.96 -14.80 -29.51
C GLY A 148 48.29 -15.09 -30.86
N GLY A 149 48.04 -16.36 -31.19
CA GLY A 149 47.35 -16.74 -32.44
C GLY A 149 45.86 -16.34 -32.42
N ARG A 150 45.21 -16.43 -31.26
CA ARG A 150 43.83 -15.97 -31.08
C ARG A 150 43.73 -14.45 -31.19
N ALA A 151 44.68 -13.72 -30.59
CA ALA A 151 44.74 -12.26 -30.69
C ALA A 151 44.99 -11.77 -32.13
N ALA A 152 45.86 -12.44 -32.90
CA ALA A 152 46.10 -12.09 -34.30
C ALA A 152 44.86 -12.29 -35.19
N VAL A 153 44.12 -13.39 -34.99
CA VAL A 153 42.88 -13.68 -35.73
C VAL A 153 41.79 -12.65 -35.38
N LEU A 154 41.62 -12.31 -34.10
CA LEU A 154 40.66 -11.30 -33.68
C LEU A 154 40.99 -9.92 -34.25
N LEU A 155 42.26 -9.50 -34.18
CA LEU A 155 42.71 -8.22 -34.71
C LEU A 155 42.50 -8.12 -36.24
N ALA A 156 42.71 -9.21 -36.97
CA ALA A 156 42.42 -9.28 -38.40
C ALA A 156 40.91 -9.11 -38.68
N VAL A 157 40.05 -9.77 -37.90
CA VAL A 157 38.59 -9.64 -38.00
C VAL A 157 38.13 -8.22 -37.65
N THR A 158 38.71 -7.60 -36.62
CA THR A 158 38.45 -6.21 -36.23
C THR A 158 38.84 -5.22 -37.33
N ALA A 159 40.02 -5.40 -37.93
CA ALA A 159 40.49 -4.58 -39.04
C ALA A 159 39.55 -4.67 -40.25
N CYS A 160 39.11 -5.88 -40.60
CA CYS A 160 38.09 -6.07 -41.64
C CYS A 160 36.78 -5.35 -41.28
N ALA A 161 36.26 -5.55 -40.06
CA ALA A 161 35.01 -4.95 -39.61
C ALA A 161 35.04 -3.41 -39.64
N LEU A 162 36.17 -2.77 -39.34
CA LEU A 162 36.35 -1.31 -39.40
C LEU A 162 36.68 -0.75 -40.80
N ALA A 163 37.15 -1.60 -41.73
CA ALA A 163 37.42 -1.22 -43.13
C ALA A 163 36.17 -1.33 -44.04
N LEU A 164 35.17 -2.11 -43.65
CA LEU A 164 33.91 -2.30 -44.38
C LEU A 164 33.01 -1.04 -44.48
N PRO A 165 32.79 -0.23 -43.43
CA PRO A 165 31.91 0.95 -43.46
C PRO A 165 32.16 1.97 -44.59
N PRO A 166 33.40 2.39 -44.92
CA PRO A 166 33.62 3.35 -46.01
C PRO A 166 33.27 2.78 -47.39
N LEU A 167 33.50 1.49 -47.63
CA LEU A 167 33.11 0.79 -48.87
C LEU A 167 31.58 0.64 -48.98
N LEU A 168 30.91 0.32 -47.88
CA LEU A 168 29.44 0.20 -47.83
C LEU A 168 28.74 1.56 -47.99
N ARG A 169 29.32 2.64 -47.46
CA ARG A 169 28.81 4.02 -47.67
C ARG A 169 28.92 4.46 -49.13
N ARG A 170 29.99 4.11 -49.84
CA ARG A 170 30.10 4.37 -51.30
C ARG A 170 28.98 3.69 -52.10
N ARG A 171 28.41 2.61 -51.57
CA ARG A 171 27.27 1.87 -52.14
C ARG A 171 25.90 2.28 -51.56
N GLN A 172 25.79 3.39 -50.83
CA GLN A 172 24.55 3.91 -50.24
C GLN A 172 23.89 3.00 -49.17
N LEU A 173 24.64 2.06 -48.57
CA LEU A 173 24.14 1.14 -47.54
C LEU A 173 24.48 1.63 -46.12
N THR A 174 23.78 2.66 -45.64
CA THR A 174 24.10 3.35 -44.37
C THR A 174 23.79 2.53 -43.12
N ALA A 175 22.67 1.80 -43.09
CA ALA A 175 22.26 1.02 -41.91
C ALA A 175 23.23 -0.15 -41.60
N THR A 176 23.73 -0.83 -42.64
CA THR A 176 24.72 -1.91 -42.48
C THR A 176 26.11 -1.37 -42.17
N ALA A 177 26.48 -0.19 -42.70
CA ALA A 177 27.72 0.49 -42.33
C ALA A 177 27.73 0.92 -40.84
N GLU A 178 26.59 1.32 -40.29
CA GLU A 178 26.46 1.64 -38.86
C GLU A 178 26.52 0.39 -37.98
N ALA A 179 25.89 -0.71 -38.41
CA ALA A 179 25.95 -1.99 -37.69
C ALA A 179 27.38 -2.58 -37.70
N SER A 180 28.09 -2.55 -38.83
CA SER A 180 29.47 -3.02 -38.90
C SER A 180 30.44 -2.14 -38.13
N ALA A 181 30.23 -0.82 -38.11
CA ALA A 181 31.01 0.09 -37.27
C ALA A 181 30.81 -0.18 -35.76
N ALA A 182 29.58 -0.51 -35.34
CA ALA A 182 29.31 -0.90 -33.95
C ALA A 182 29.99 -2.21 -33.56
N VAL A 183 29.93 -3.22 -34.44
CA VAL A 183 30.62 -4.50 -34.24
C VAL A 183 32.13 -4.30 -34.20
N GLY A 184 32.70 -3.50 -35.11
CA GLY A 184 34.12 -3.15 -35.10
C GLY A 184 34.55 -2.48 -33.80
N LEU A 185 33.78 -1.52 -33.27
CA LEU A 185 34.06 -0.88 -31.98
C LEU A 185 33.98 -1.86 -30.80
N ALA A 186 33.06 -2.82 -30.82
CA ALA A 186 32.96 -3.87 -29.80
C ALA A 186 34.17 -4.82 -29.84
N LEU A 187 34.63 -5.17 -31.05
CA LEU A 187 35.80 -6.01 -31.24
C LEU A 187 37.09 -5.33 -30.78
N VAL A 188 37.23 -3.99 -30.91
CA VAL A 188 38.38 -3.25 -30.37
C VAL A 188 38.52 -3.41 -28.84
N LEU A 189 37.41 -3.43 -28.10
CA LEU A 189 37.44 -3.69 -26.65
C LEU A 189 37.89 -5.13 -26.34
N LEU A 190 37.47 -6.07 -27.18
CA LEU A 190 37.80 -7.49 -27.07
C LEU A 190 39.28 -7.76 -27.41
N ASP A 191 39.82 -7.03 -28.39
CA ASP A 191 41.25 -7.03 -28.74
C ASP A 191 42.09 -6.49 -27.58
N GLY A 192 41.63 -5.44 -26.90
CA GLY A 192 42.26 -4.95 -25.68
C GLY A 192 42.30 -6.03 -24.58
N TYR A 193 41.17 -6.68 -24.30
CA TYR A 193 41.12 -7.79 -23.36
C TYR A 193 42.10 -8.92 -23.72
N ALA A 194 42.12 -9.34 -24.99
CA ALA A 194 43.02 -10.38 -25.49
C ALA A 194 44.49 -9.96 -25.35
N ALA A 195 44.82 -8.70 -25.65
CA ALA A 195 46.17 -8.18 -25.55
C ALA A 195 46.69 -8.16 -24.10
N ARG A 196 45.81 -7.83 -23.15
CA ARG A 196 46.13 -7.89 -21.73
C ARG A 196 46.34 -9.32 -21.24
N GLN A 197 45.47 -10.25 -21.60
CA GLN A 197 45.61 -11.68 -21.23
C GLN A 197 46.85 -12.32 -21.86
N ALA A 198 47.28 -11.82 -23.03
CA ALA A 198 48.51 -12.24 -23.68
C ALA A 198 49.79 -11.68 -23.05
N GLY A 199 49.69 -10.75 -22.09
CA GLY A 199 50.85 -10.09 -21.47
C GLY A 199 51.67 -9.26 -22.47
N LEU A 200 51.07 -8.81 -23.58
CA LEU A 200 51.76 -8.04 -24.61
C LEU A 200 52.37 -6.77 -23.99
N GLY A 201 53.70 -6.65 -24.02
CA GLY A 201 54.42 -5.49 -23.48
C GLY A 201 54.28 -5.28 -21.96
N GLY A 202 53.90 -6.31 -21.19
CA GLY A 202 53.73 -6.21 -19.73
C GLY A 202 52.40 -5.58 -19.27
N LEU A 203 51.40 -5.50 -20.15
CA LEU A 203 50.07 -4.96 -19.84
C LEU A 203 49.29 -5.77 -18.78
N ASP A 204 49.67 -7.02 -18.56
CA ASP A 204 49.17 -7.91 -17.50
C ASP A 204 49.51 -7.37 -16.09
N ARG A 205 50.63 -6.63 -15.96
CA ARG A 205 51.12 -6.07 -14.69
C ARG A 205 50.45 -4.74 -14.32
N VAL A 206 49.74 -4.11 -15.25
CA VAL A 206 49.04 -2.85 -15.00
C VAL A 206 47.76 -3.12 -14.21
N GLY A 207 47.47 -2.31 -13.18
CA GLY A 207 46.27 -2.46 -12.34
C GLY A 207 44.97 -2.55 -13.17
N THR A 208 44.06 -3.43 -12.76
CA THR A 208 42.88 -3.80 -13.56
C THR A 208 42.05 -2.61 -13.99
N ALA A 209 41.70 -1.76 -13.03
CA ALA A 209 40.87 -0.59 -13.27
C ALA A 209 41.58 0.47 -14.14
N GLY A 210 42.88 0.71 -13.94
CA GLY A 210 43.64 1.72 -14.68
C GLY A 210 43.78 1.38 -16.18
N TYR A 211 44.04 0.12 -16.49
CA TYR A 211 44.07 -0.36 -17.88
C TYR A 211 42.73 -0.14 -18.60
N TRP A 212 41.62 -0.52 -17.96
CA TRP A 212 40.28 -0.36 -18.56
C TRP A 212 39.86 1.11 -18.66
N ALA A 213 40.30 1.98 -17.75
CA ALA A 213 40.07 3.42 -17.83
C ALA A 213 40.71 4.02 -19.10
N VAL A 214 41.97 3.67 -19.37
CA VAL A 214 42.69 4.14 -20.56
C VAL A 214 42.09 3.53 -21.83
N LEU A 215 41.80 2.22 -21.83
CA LEU A 215 41.23 1.55 -23.01
C LEU A 215 39.85 2.13 -23.38
N THR A 216 38.97 2.37 -22.40
CA THR A 216 37.65 2.98 -22.65
C THR A 216 37.75 4.46 -23.07
N ALA A 217 38.76 5.20 -22.61
CA ALA A 217 39.01 6.56 -23.06
C ALA A 217 39.48 6.58 -24.53
N LEU A 218 40.40 5.69 -24.90
CA LEU A 218 40.90 5.56 -26.25
C LEU A 218 39.80 5.11 -27.23
N THR A 219 38.95 4.16 -26.83
CA THR A 219 37.81 3.74 -27.66
C THR A 219 36.73 4.81 -27.76
N ALA A 220 36.49 5.60 -26.71
CA ALA A 220 35.56 6.73 -26.75
C ALA A 220 36.01 7.80 -27.76
N VAL A 221 37.29 8.21 -27.69
CA VAL A 221 37.89 9.17 -28.63
C VAL A 221 37.94 8.59 -30.04
N GLY A 222 38.34 7.33 -30.19
CA GLY A 222 38.38 6.62 -31.47
C GLY A 222 37.01 6.53 -32.13
N ALA A 223 35.96 6.18 -31.37
CA ALA A 223 34.58 6.12 -31.86
C ALA A 223 34.06 7.51 -32.28
N ALA A 224 34.38 8.55 -31.50
CA ALA A 224 33.99 9.93 -31.81
C ALA A 224 34.68 10.45 -33.09
N LEU A 225 36.01 10.26 -33.21
CA LEU A 225 36.79 10.65 -34.38
C LEU A 225 36.38 9.85 -35.63
N TYR A 226 36.20 8.54 -35.50
CA TYR A 226 35.78 7.66 -36.59
C TYR A 226 34.36 8.00 -37.05
N GLY A 227 33.42 8.22 -36.13
CA GLY A 227 32.06 8.65 -36.44
C GLY A 227 32.00 10.02 -37.10
N TRP A 228 32.83 10.95 -36.65
CA TRP A 228 32.95 12.29 -37.23
C TRP A 228 33.55 12.27 -38.64
N TRP A 229 34.65 11.52 -38.85
CA TRP A 229 35.32 11.41 -40.15
C TRP A 229 34.45 10.67 -41.18
N GLN A 230 33.83 9.55 -40.78
CA GLN A 230 33.04 8.70 -41.67
C GLN A 230 31.57 9.15 -41.82
N ARG A 231 31.15 10.21 -41.12
CA ARG A 231 29.76 10.73 -41.07
C ARG A 231 28.74 9.65 -40.69
N LEU A 232 29.09 8.78 -39.75
CA LEU A 232 28.23 7.71 -39.23
C LEU A 232 27.53 8.18 -37.95
N ARG A 233 26.22 7.91 -37.79
CA ARG A 233 25.45 8.43 -36.64
C ARG A 233 25.62 7.58 -35.39
N LEU A 234 25.73 6.27 -35.54
CA LEU A 234 25.79 5.29 -34.46
C LEU A 234 27.11 5.23 -33.64
N PRO A 235 28.32 5.46 -34.18
CA PRO A 235 29.55 5.47 -33.38
C PRO A 235 29.69 6.70 -32.47
N LEU A 236 29.02 7.81 -32.75
CA LEU A 236 28.99 9.01 -31.89
C LEU A 236 28.32 8.76 -30.52
N PRO A 237 27.10 8.20 -30.41
CA PRO A 237 26.51 7.86 -29.12
C PRO A 237 27.25 6.74 -28.40
N VAL A 238 27.89 5.80 -29.12
CA VAL A 238 28.76 4.78 -28.53
C VAL A 238 29.98 5.43 -27.87
N GLY A 239 30.66 6.35 -28.57
CA GLY A 239 31.77 7.11 -27.99
C GLY A 239 31.35 7.93 -26.78
N PHE A 240 30.18 8.59 -26.85
CA PHE A 240 29.60 9.35 -25.74
C PHE A 240 29.24 8.48 -24.53
N LEU A 241 28.77 7.25 -24.73
CA LEU A 241 28.51 6.31 -23.64
C LEU A 241 29.81 5.77 -23.04
N MET A 242 30.79 5.42 -23.87
CA MET A 242 32.10 4.95 -23.42
C MET A 242 32.87 6.02 -22.65
N ALA A 243 32.73 7.30 -23.01
CA ALA A 243 33.36 8.42 -22.31
C ALA A 243 32.96 8.57 -20.82
N ARG A 244 31.92 7.85 -20.36
CA ARG A 244 31.48 7.83 -18.96
C ARG A 244 32.29 6.90 -18.05
N LEU A 245 32.92 5.88 -18.63
CA LEU A 245 33.64 4.84 -17.88
C LEU A 245 35.04 5.26 -17.40
N PRO A 246 35.84 6.07 -18.13
CA PRO A 246 37.19 6.44 -17.72
C PRO A 246 37.28 7.09 -16.34
N GLY A 247 36.35 7.99 -16.00
CA GLY A 247 36.33 8.64 -14.68
C GLY A 247 36.07 7.66 -13.53
N LEU A 248 35.13 6.73 -13.72
CA LEU A 248 34.80 5.70 -12.73
C LEU A 248 35.92 4.65 -12.59
N LEU A 249 36.51 4.23 -13.70
CA LEU A 249 37.60 3.25 -13.69
C LEU A 249 38.92 3.87 -13.22
N GLY A 250 39.17 5.14 -13.51
CA GLY A 250 40.33 5.87 -13.03
C GLY A 250 40.28 6.09 -11.51
N THR A 251 39.11 6.44 -10.97
CA THR A 251 38.90 6.54 -9.51
C THR A 251 39.07 5.19 -8.83
N ALA A 252 38.58 4.09 -9.43
CA ALA A 252 38.83 2.74 -8.94
C ALA A 252 40.32 2.35 -8.96
N ALA A 253 41.08 2.79 -9.97
CA ALA A 253 42.51 2.53 -10.06
C ALA A 253 43.33 3.21 -8.96
N LEU A 254 42.87 4.38 -8.50
CA LEU A 254 43.50 5.15 -7.42
C LEU A 254 43.03 4.70 -6.01
N GLY A 255 42.17 3.68 -5.92
CA GLY A 255 41.58 3.26 -4.64
C GLY A 255 40.58 4.27 -4.07
N GLY A 256 39.91 5.03 -4.94
CA GLY A 256 38.99 6.10 -4.55
C GLY A 256 37.82 5.59 -3.69
N MET A 257 37.35 6.47 -2.81
CA MET A 257 36.19 6.24 -1.94
C MET A 257 34.89 6.67 -2.63
N THR A 258 33.74 6.42 -2.02
CA THR A 258 32.40 6.79 -2.55
C THR A 258 32.31 8.26 -2.96
N GLY A 259 32.96 9.17 -2.23
CA GLY A 259 33.04 10.60 -2.58
C GLY A 259 33.76 10.87 -3.91
N ASP A 260 34.82 10.11 -4.22
CA ASP A 260 35.60 10.26 -5.45
C ASP A 260 34.84 9.72 -6.68
N TYR A 261 34.06 8.66 -6.50
CA TYR A 261 33.14 8.21 -7.56
C TYR A 261 32.04 9.24 -7.81
N ALA A 262 31.50 9.88 -6.76
CA ALA A 262 30.51 10.94 -6.91
C ALA A 262 31.08 12.15 -7.67
N THR A 263 32.31 12.59 -7.36
CA THR A 263 32.97 13.67 -8.10
C THR A 263 33.19 13.30 -9.56
N ALA A 264 33.65 12.09 -9.87
CA ALA A 264 33.84 11.63 -11.24
C ALA A 264 32.54 11.61 -12.06
N VAL A 265 31.43 11.16 -11.46
CA VAL A 265 30.12 11.12 -12.11
C VAL A 265 29.56 12.53 -12.37
N ILE A 266 29.68 13.45 -11.41
CA ILE A 266 29.17 14.82 -11.59
C ILE A 266 30.09 15.61 -12.54
N ALA A 267 31.42 15.40 -12.48
CA ALA A 267 32.38 16.03 -13.38
C ALA A 267 32.14 15.61 -14.83
N THR A 268 31.89 14.32 -15.10
CA THR A 268 31.53 13.84 -16.44
C THR A 268 30.22 14.46 -16.93
N ALA A 269 29.21 14.58 -16.07
CA ALA A 269 27.98 15.30 -16.41
C ALA A 269 28.23 16.80 -16.71
N ALA A 270 29.11 17.46 -15.95
CA ALA A 270 29.46 18.85 -16.17
C ALA A 270 30.18 19.05 -17.51
N VAL A 271 31.06 18.12 -17.90
CA VAL A 271 31.70 18.12 -19.22
C VAL A 271 30.66 17.92 -20.33
N ASP A 272 29.70 17.00 -20.17
CA ASP A 272 28.60 16.79 -21.13
C ASP A 272 27.83 18.10 -21.37
N PHE A 273 27.45 18.80 -20.28
CA PHE A 273 26.73 20.07 -20.38
C PHE A 273 27.60 21.21 -20.90
N ALA A 274 28.90 21.25 -20.61
CA ALA A 274 29.82 22.24 -21.16
C ALA A 274 30.03 22.07 -22.68
N VAL A 275 30.16 20.82 -23.15
CA VAL A 275 30.23 20.50 -24.59
C VAL A 275 28.92 20.88 -25.28
N LEU A 276 27.77 20.54 -24.69
CA LEU A 276 26.47 20.96 -25.21
C LEU A 276 26.33 22.49 -25.26
N TYR A 277 26.81 23.20 -24.24
CA TYR A 277 26.82 24.67 -24.22
C TYR A 277 27.66 25.23 -25.37
N ALA A 278 28.91 24.75 -25.53
CA ALA A 278 29.81 25.19 -26.58
C ALA A 278 29.25 24.93 -27.98
N LEU A 279 28.61 23.78 -28.21
CA LEU A 279 27.95 23.45 -29.47
C LEU A 279 26.78 24.40 -29.74
N THR A 280 25.91 24.65 -28.75
CA THR A 280 24.78 25.58 -28.93
C THR A 280 25.21 27.04 -29.10
N ALA A 281 26.31 27.44 -28.47
CA ALA A 281 26.87 28.79 -28.61
C ALA A 281 27.49 29.01 -30.01
N ARG A 282 28.15 27.98 -30.57
CA ARG A 282 28.70 28.01 -31.94
C ARG A 282 27.60 28.03 -33.01
N ASP A 283 26.51 27.32 -32.78
CA ASP A 283 25.32 27.36 -33.64
C ASP A 283 24.70 28.78 -33.65
N ALA A 284 24.60 29.43 -32.48
CA ALA A 284 24.10 30.80 -32.38
C ALA A 284 25.03 31.84 -33.04
N ALA A 285 26.33 31.54 -33.15
CA ALA A 285 27.32 32.36 -33.84
C ALA A 285 27.33 32.18 -35.38
N GLY A 286 26.39 31.42 -35.95
CA GLY A 286 26.20 31.32 -37.41
C GLY A 286 27.13 30.35 -38.14
N GLN A 287 27.91 29.52 -37.44
CA GLN A 287 28.69 28.46 -38.08
C GLN A 287 27.79 27.27 -38.47
N ALA A 288 27.12 27.37 -39.63
CA ALA A 288 26.07 26.45 -40.13
C ALA A 288 26.48 24.98 -40.42
N GLY A 289 27.61 24.50 -39.90
CA GLY A 289 28.16 23.21 -40.28
C GLY A 289 27.66 22.00 -39.49
N PHE A 290 27.14 22.16 -38.27
CA PHE A 290 26.85 21.02 -37.38
C PHE A 290 25.54 20.29 -37.74
N ARG A 291 24.44 21.02 -37.92
CA ARG A 291 23.11 20.44 -38.24
C ARG A 291 23.05 19.75 -39.60
N GLU A 292 23.73 20.32 -40.60
CA GLU A 292 23.84 19.71 -41.93
C GLU A 292 24.65 18.40 -41.90
N ARG A 293 25.69 18.32 -41.07
CA ARG A 293 26.53 17.13 -40.93
C ARG A 293 25.88 15.99 -40.15
N VAL A 294 25.03 16.29 -39.15
CA VAL A 294 24.30 15.27 -38.36
C VAL A 294 23.04 14.75 -39.11
N GLY A 295 22.75 15.33 -40.28
CA GLY A 295 21.74 14.84 -41.21
C GLY A 295 20.33 15.32 -40.89
N GLY A 296 20.21 16.61 -40.55
CA GLY A 296 18.96 17.35 -40.43
C GLY A 296 18.62 17.79 -39.00
N GLU A 297 17.74 18.78 -38.88
CA GLU A 297 17.34 19.38 -37.58
C GLU A 297 16.72 18.38 -36.61
N ARG A 298 15.93 17.42 -37.11
CA ARG A 298 15.28 16.39 -36.28
C ARG A 298 16.30 15.46 -35.62
N ALA A 299 17.36 15.08 -36.35
CA ALA A 299 18.41 14.20 -35.83
C ALA A 299 19.29 14.94 -34.80
N ALA A 300 19.64 16.20 -35.08
CA ALA A 300 20.39 17.04 -34.15
C ALA A 300 19.61 17.29 -32.84
N ASN A 301 18.32 17.61 -32.94
CA ASN A 301 17.46 17.82 -31.77
C ASN A 301 17.29 16.53 -30.94
N GLY A 302 17.15 15.37 -31.60
CA GLY A 302 17.10 14.07 -30.93
C GLY A 302 18.39 13.73 -30.18
N LEU A 303 19.55 13.97 -30.79
CA LEU A 303 20.86 13.75 -30.16
C LEU A 303 21.08 14.68 -28.96
N VAL A 304 20.73 15.96 -29.09
CA VAL A 304 20.82 16.94 -27.99
C VAL A 304 19.85 16.59 -26.84
N ALA A 305 18.63 16.14 -27.15
CA ALA A 305 17.68 15.70 -26.14
C ALA A 305 18.19 14.45 -25.39
N ALA A 306 18.72 13.46 -26.12
CA ALA A 306 19.33 12.26 -25.53
C ALA A 306 20.54 12.62 -24.66
N ALA A 307 21.44 13.48 -25.14
CA ALA A 307 22.60 13.93 -24.37
C ALA A 307 22.20 14.66 -23.08
N ARG A 308 21.16 15.50 -23.11
CA ARG A 308 20.60 16.15 -21.91
C ARG A 308 19.98 15.14 -20.94
N ALA A 309 19.23 14.17 -21.44
CA ALA A 309 18.60 13.14 -20.61
C ALA A 309 19.65 12.28 -19.90
N VAL A 310 20.68 11.84 -20.62
CA VAL A 310 21.73 11.00 -20.04
C VAL A 310 22.64 11.81 -19.13
N GLY A 311 23.06 13.02 -19.52
CA GLY A 311 23.85 13.91 -18.66
C GLY A 311 23.10 14.32 -17.39
N GLY A 312 21.80 14.61 -17.49
CA GLY A 312 20.93 14.86 -16.33
C GLY A 312 20.79 13.63 -15.43
N GLY A 313 20.61 12.45 -16.01
CA GLY A 313 20.58 11.18 -15.26
C GLY A 313 21.90 10.90 -14.52
N TRP A 314 23.04 11.18 -15.16
CA TRP A 314 24.37 11.06 -14.54
C TRP A 314 24.55 12.06 -13.39
N ALA A 315 24.17 13.33 -13.59
CA ALA A 315 24.22 14.33 -12.52
C ALA A 315 23.35 13.95 -11.31
N LEU A 316 22.16 13.38 -11.54
CA LEU A 316 21.29 12.89 -10.47
C LEU A 316 21.92 11.70 -9.74
N LEU A 317 22.47 10.72 -10.47
CA LEU A 317 23.15 9.58 -9.87
C LEU A 317 24.35 10.01 -9.02
N GLY A 318 25.18 10.92 -9.54
CA GLY A 318 26.30 11.51 -8.81
C GLY A 318 25.83 12.30 -7.59
N GLY A 319 24.73 13.04 -7.69
CA GLY A 319 24.12 13.75 -6.56
C GLY A 319 23.61 12.82 -5.47
N VAL A 320 22.95 11.71 -5.82
CA VAL A 320 22.50 10.70 -4.85
C VAL A 320 23.70 10.09 -4.12
N LEU A 321 24.79 9.76 -4.84
CA LEU A 321 26.02 9.26 -4.22
C LEU A 321 26.68 10.30 -3.31
N ALA A 322 26.73 11.56 -3.74
CA ALA A 322 27.31 12.66 -2.95
C ALA A 322 26.53 12.90 -1.65
N VAL A 323 25.19 12.92 -1.72
CA VAL A 323 24.32 13.07 -0.56
C VAL A 323 24.45 11.86 0.37
N GLY A 324 24.42 10.64 -0.16
CA GLY A 324 24.60 9.42 0.63
C GLY A 324 25.93 9.40 1.38
N TYR A 325 27.03 9.77 0.70
CA TYR A 325 28.35 9.87 1.31
C TYR A 325 28.40 10.95 2.39
N ALA A 326 27.86 12.15 2.14
CA ALA A 326 27.83 13.24 3.12
C ALA A 326 27.03 12.90 4.39
N VAL A 327 25.94 12.13 4.25
CA VAL A 327 25.09 11.71 5.38
C VAL A 327 25.70 10.55 6.16
N VAL A 328 26.53 9.71 5.56
CA VAL A 328 27.12 8.54 6.23
C VAL A 328 28.56 8.80 6.71
N ALA A 329 29.19 9.90 6.29
CA ALA A 329 30.55 10.28 6.68
C ALA A 329 30.77 10.15 8.21
N PRO A 330 31.74 9.32 8.65
CA PRO A 330 32.06 9.07 10.06
C PRO A 330 33.07 10.06 10.67
N SER A 331 33.79 10.83 9.85
CA SER A 331 34.77 11.83 10.30
C SER A 331 34.55 13.22 9.67
N PRO A 332 34.97 14.32 10.34
CA PRO A 332 34.85 15.67 9.79
C PRO A 332 35.70 15.87 8.52
N ALA A 333 36.83 15.16 8.41
CA ALA A 333 37.66 15.15 7.21
C ALA A 333 36.94 14.52 6.00
N GLU A 334 36.08 13.54 6.22
CA GLU A 334 35.25 12.94 5.16
C GLU A 334 34.10 13.85 4.74
N VAL A 335 33.53 14.62 5.66
CA VAL A 335 32.55 15.67 5.31
C VAL A 335 33.16 16.75 4.43
N LEU A 336 34.37 17.21 4.76
CA LEU A 336 35.08 18.19 3.94
C LEU A 336 35.36 17.65 2.53
N ARG A 337 35.67 16.35 2.40
CA ARG A 337 35.77 15.68 1.10
C ARG A 337 34.43 15.58 0.37
N ALA A 338 33.32 15.38 1.10
CA ALA A 338 31.96 15.37 0.52
C ALA A 338 31.50 16.74 -0.01
N TRP A 339 32.12 17.84 0.44
CA TRP A 339 31.82 19.18 -0.08
C TRP A 339 32.29 19.36 -1.53
N VAL A 340 33.30 18.62 -1.99
CA VAL A 340 33.79 18.68 -3.37
C VAL A 340 32.71 18.26 -4.38
N PRO A 341 32.10 17.06 -4.30
CA PRO A 341 31.04 16.68 -5.23
C PRO A 341 29.76 17.51 -5.06
N LEU A 342 29.40 17.89 -3.83
CA LEU A 342 28.22 18.74 -3.57
C LEU A 342 28.40 20.16 -4.15
N GLY A 343 29.58 20.74 -4.00
CA GLY A 343 29.93 22.03 -4.58
C GLY A 343 29.91 21.99 -6.11
N LEU A 344 30.45 20.92 -6.71
CA LEU A 344 30.43 20.73 -8.16
C LEU A 344 28.99 20.57 -8.69
N LEU A 345 28.13 19.86 -7.96
CA LEU A 345 26.70 19.74 -8.28
C LEU A 345 25.98 21.09 -8.17
N MET A 346 26.29 21.87 -7.14
CA MET A 346 25.73 23.22 -6.93
C MET A 346 26.12 24.16 -8.09
N LEU A 347 27.40 24.16 -8.48
CA LEU A 347 27.89 24.95 -9.62
C LEU A 347 27.23 24.51 -10.93
N LEU A 348 27.06 23.20 -11.15
CA LEU A 348 26.40 22.67 -12.34
C LEU A 348 24.92 23.11 -12.40
N GLY A 349 24.17 23.00 -11.30
CA GLY A 349 22.77 23.43 -11.21
C GLY A 349 22.59 24.93 -11.49
N MET A 350 23.45 25.76 -10.88
CA MET A 350 23.47 27.21 -11.10
C MET A 350 23.86 27.57 -12.53
N ALA A 351 24.86 26.89 -13.12
CA ALA A 351 25.30 27.10 -14.50
C ALA A 351 24.20 26.71 -15.50
N LEU A 352 23.46 25.64 -15.24
CA LEU A 352 22.32 25.22 -16.07
C LEU A 352 21.19 26.25 -16.06
N CYS A 353 20.85 26.79 -14.89
CA CYS A 353 19.80 27.79 -14.76
C CYS A 353 20.18 29.14 -15.41
N ARG A 354 21.43 29.58 -15.23
CA ARG A 354 21.91 30.90 -15.69
C ARG A 354 22.44 30.89 -17.13
N GLY A 355 23.08 29.81 -17.57
CA GLY A 355 23.77 29.71 -18.86
C GLY A 355 22.85 29.41 -20.04
N PHE A 356 21.87 28.51 -19.88
CA PHE A 356 21.02 28.07 -21.00
C PHE A 356 19.65 28.76 -21.02
N ARG A 357 19.54 29.87 -21.76
CA ARG A 357 18.26 30.59 -21.95
C ARG A 357 17.20 29.77 -22.70
N THR A 358 17.63 28.77 -23.48
CA THR A 358 16.77 27.93 -24.32
C THR A 358 16.19 26.70 -23.61
N LEU A 359 16.53 26.47 -22.33
CA LEU A 359 15.97 25.35 -21.56
C LEU A 359 14.51 25.59 -21.13
N PRO A 360 13.68 24.53 -21.10
CA PRO A 360 12.33 24.61 -20.56
C PRO A 360 12.35 25.02 -19.08
N PHE A 361 11.28 25.67 -18.64
CA PHE A 361 11.14 26.20 -17.27
C PHE A 361 11.39 25.12 -16.19
N THR A 362 10.90 23.91 -16.43
CA THR A 362 11.02 22.78 -15.49
C THR A 362 12.47 22.35 -15.26
N LEU A 363 13.29 22.29 -16.31
CA LEU A 363 14.71 21.93 -16.18
C LEU A 363 15.52 23.04 -15.51
N ARG A 364 15.17 24.31 -15.73
CA ARG A 364 15.81 25.45 -15.04
C ARG A 364 15.47 25.47 -13.55
N ALA A 365 14.19 25.30 -13.21
CA ALA A 365 13.76 25.19 -11.81
C ALA A 365 14.36 23.95 -11.14
N GLY A 366 14.44 22.82 -11.85
CA GLY A 366 15.09 21.60 -11.36
C GLY A 366 16.58 21.77 -11.07
N GLY A 367 17.31 22.48 -11.94
CA GLY A 367 18.75 22.77 -11.75
C GLY A 367 19.04 23.58 -10.48
N GLU A 368 18.27 24.64 -10.22
CA GLU A 368 18.41 25.41 -8.97
C GLU A 368 17.93 24.61 -7.75
N GLY A 369 16.87 23.81 -7.90
CA GLY A 369 16.43 22.91 -6.84
C GLY A 369 17.52 21.92 -6.40
N VAL A 370 18.25 21.33 -7.36
CA VAL A 370 19.40 20.45 -7.08
C VAL A 370 20.53 21.21 -6.38
N ALA A 371 20.81 22.46 -6.79
CA ALA A 371 21.81 23.30 -6.13
C ALA A 371 21.45 23.61 -4.66
N VAL A 372 20.16 23.90 -4.39
CA VAL A 372 19.65 24.12 -3.03
C VAL A 372 19.76 22.86 -2.18
N VAL A 373 19.40 21.69 -2.71
CA VAL A 373 19.55 20.42 -1.99
C VAL A 373 21.02 20.16 -1.65
N ALA A 374 21.94 20.38 -2.60
CA ALA A 374 23.36 20.21 -2.37
C ALA A 374 23.87 21.13 -1.24
N LEU A 375 23.42 22.39 -1.22
CA LEU A 375 23.75 23.35 -0.17
C LEU A 375 23.20 22.93 1.20
N ILE A 376 21.93 22.55 1.29
CA ILE A 376 21.30 22.08 2.54
C ILE A 376 22.04 20.87 3.10
N VAL A 377 22.40 19.91 2.24
CA VAL A 377 23.12 18.70 2.66
C VAL A 377 24.55 19.02 3.09
N ALA A 378 25.27 19.88 2.37
CA ALA A 378 26.64 20.28 2.73
C ALA A 378 26.68 20.99 4.10
N VAL A 379 25.78 21.96 4.31
CA VAL A 379 25.66 22.70 5.57
C VAL A 379 25.23 21.78 6.70
N GLY A 380 24.19 20.97 6.49
CA GLY A 380 23.69 20.06 7.52
C GLY A 380 24.68 18.96 7.91
N ALA A 381 25.44 18.42 6.94
CA ALA A 381 26.51 17.45 7.21
C ALA A 381 27.67 18.06 8.00
N GLY A 382 27.99 19.35 7.77
CA GLY A 382 28.96 20.08 8.60
C GLY A 382 28.43 20.32 10.01
N LEU A 383 27.19 20.82 10.13
CA LEU A 383 26.55 21.10 11.42
C LEU A 383 26.39 19.85 12.29
N ARG A 384 26.26 18.66 11.69
CA ARG A 384 26.19 17.38 12.42
C ARG A 384 27.34 17.15 13.41
N TYR A 385 28.54 17.66 13.11
CA TYR A 385 29.72 17.48 13.98
C TYR A 385 29.83 18.52 15.09
N VAL A 386 29.11 19.63 14.96
CA VAL A 386 29.05 20.70 15.96
C VAL A 386 27.86 20.51 16.90
N LEU A 387 26.76 19.96 16.38
CA LEU A 387 25.52 19.77 17.11
C LEU A 387 25.54 18.45 17.92
N PRO A 388 24.89 18.41 19.09
CA PRO A 388 24.65 17.16 19.80
C PRO A 388 23.85 16.17 18.94
N ALA A 389 24.00 14.86 19.18
CA ALA A 389 23.41 13.80 18.35
C ALA A 389 21.89 13.95 18.10
N GLY A 390 21.13 14.45 19.08
CA GLY A 390 19.69 14.70 18.92
C GLY A 390 19.34 15.90 18.02
N TRP A 391 20.27 16.83 17.82
CA TRP A 391 20.05 18.08 17.07
C TRP A 391 20.47 18.00 15.59
N VAL A 392 21.01 16.87 15.16
CA VAL A 392 21.47 16.67 13.78
C VAL A 392 20.38 16.99 12.77
N VAL A 393 19.13 16.58 13.02
CA VAL A 393 18.01 16.86 12.11
C VAL A 393 17.69 18.36 12.01
N VAL A 394 17.84 19.10 13.12
CA VAL A 394 17.69 20.57 13.12
C VAL A 394 18.77 21.22 12.25
N GLY A 395 19.98 20.65 12.23
CA GLY A 395 21.07 21.08 11.34
C GLY A 395 20.72 21.06 9.85
N TYR A 396 19.83 20.16 9.42
CA TYR A 396 19.30 20.12 8.05
C TYR A 396 18.00 20.94 7.89
N ALA A 397 17.13 20.96 8.90
CA ALA A 397 15.83 21.64 8.85
C ALA A 397 15.96 23.18 8.89
N ALA A 398 16.89 23.72 9.67
CA ALA A 398 17.12 25.16 9.78
C ALA A 398 17.51 25.83 8.45
N PRO A 399 18.54 25.36 7.71
CA PRO A 399 18.86 25.92 6.40
C PRO A 399 17.73 25.71 5.38
N ALA A 400 17.02 24.58 5.43
CA ALA A 400 15.84 24.36 4.59
C ALA A 400 14.71 25.38 4.87
N ALA A 401 14.41 25.65 6.13
CA ALA A 401 13.38 26.62 6.52
C ALA A 401 13.75 28.06 6.12
N LEU A 402 15.02 28.45 6.32
CA LEU A 402 15.54 29.77 5.91
C LEU A 402 15.45 29.94 4.39
N LEU A 403 15.88 28.94 3.61
CA LEU A 403 15.81 28.99 2.15
C LEU A 403 14.36 28.97 1.64
N ALA A 404 13.47 28.21 2.27
CA ALA A 404 12.04 28.21 1.90
C ALA A 404 11.39 29.58 2.16
N ALA A 405 11.65 30.19 3.31
CA ALA A 405 11.15 31.53 3.62
C ALA A 405 11.74 32.58 2.68
N TRP A 406 13.04 32.50 2.38
CA TRP A 406 13.68 33.42 1.43
C TRP A 406 13.15 33.27 0.00
N ALA A 407 12.98 32.02 -0.48
CA ALA A 407 12.42 31.71 -1.79
C ALA A 407 10.95 32.16 -1.90
N ALA A 408 10.18 32.08 -0.81
CA ALA A 408 8.83 32.63 -0.74
C ALA A 408 8.81 34.15 -0.92
N VAL A 409 9.70 34.86 -0.23
CA VAL A 409 9.85 36.32 -0.34
C VAL A 409 10.38 36.73 -1.72
N SER A 410 11.30 35.97 -2.31
CA SER A 410 11.81 36.25 -3.65
C SER A 410 10.74 36.02 -4.73
N CYS A 411 9.92 34.97 -4.59
CA CYS A 411 8.74 34.72 -5.41
C CYS A 411 7.75 35.88 -5.39
N THR A 412 7.42 36.43 -4.22
CA THR A 412 6.50 37.57 -4.12
C THR A 412 7.09 38.86 -4.68
N ARG A 413 8.37 39.15 -4.41
CA ARG A 413 9.08 40.33 -4.96
C ARG A 413 9.24 40.30 -6.48
N SER A 414 9.33 39.11 -7.08
CA SER A 414 9.47 38.96 -8.55
C SER A 414 8.19 39.29 -9.35
N GLY A 415 7.12 39.75 -8.68
CA GLY A 415 5.99 40.44 -9.30
C GLY A 415 4.94 39.53 -9.94
N ARG A 416 5.03 38.20 -9.81
CA ARG A 416 4.15 37.26 -10.52
C ARG A 416 2.89 36.81 -9.77
N TRP A 417 2.59 37.45 -8.65
CA TRP A 417 1.24 37.46 -8.06
C TRP A 417 0.45 38.72 -8.41
N ALA A 418 1.10 39.72 -9.04
CA ALA A 418 0.46 40.95 -9.47
C ALA A 418 0.02 40.82 -10.95
N LYS A 419 -1.30 40.88 -11.15
CA LYS A 419 -2.03 41.05 -12.42
C LYS A 419 -1.90 39.93 -13.46
N ARG A 420 -2.89 39.04 -13.43
CA ARG A 420 -3.48 38.48 -14.66
C ARG A 420 -3.89 39.69 -15.52
N VAL A 421 -3.24 39.89 -16.66
CA VAL A 421 -3.59 40.92 -17.65
C VAL A 421 -4.95 40.54 -18.23
N THR A 422 -6.02 40.97 -17.57
CA THR A 422 -7.39 40.93 -18.09
C THR A 422 -8.07 42.24 -17.72
N SER A 423 -7.68 43.31 -18.41
CA SER A 423 -8.52 44.49 -18.63
C SER A 423 -7.78 45.44 -19.58
N GLY A 424 -7.88 45.18 -20.89
CA GLY A 424 -7.85 46.30 -21.83
C GLY A 424 -9.15 47.10 -21.62
N PRO A 425 -9.13 48.44 -21.59
CA PRO A 425 -10.36 49.21 -21.60
C PRO A 425 -11.10 48.90 -22.90
N ALA A 426 -12.34 48.41 -22.79
CA ALA A 426 -13.26 48.41 -23.91
C ALA A 426 -13.49 49.87 -24.32
N GLY A 427 -13.03 50.25 -25.51
CA GLY A 427 -13.31 51.57 -26.09
C GLY A 427 -12.18 52.21 -26.86
N ARG A 428 -11.71 51.59 -27.95
CA ARG A 428 -11.15 52.32 -29.09
C ARG A 428 -11.15 51.46 -30.36
N PRO A 429 -11.79 51.89 -31.45
CA PRO A 429 -11.62 51.24 -32.75
C PRO A 429 -10.36 51.81 -33.42
N ALA A 430 -9.38 50.95 -33.67
CA ALA A 430 -8.30 51.15 -34.64
C ALA A 430 -8.21 49.81 -35.38
N GLY A 431 -8.42 49.73 -36.69
CA GLY A 431 -7.69 50.51 -37.66
C GLY A 431 -6.35 49.83 -37.88
N GLU A 432 -6.37 48.81 -38.74
CA GLU A 432 -5.26 48.31 -39.56
C GLU A 432 -3.85 48.36 -38.93
N ALA A 433 -3.45 47.24 -38.33
CA ALA A 433 -2.04 46.91 -38.13
C ALA A 433 -1.81 45.46 -38.57
N THR A 434 -1.01 45.38 -39.63
CA THR A 434 -0.55 44.26 -40.41
C THR A 434 -0.02 43.06 -39.61
N SER A 435 -0.22 41.90 -40.22
CA SER A 435 0.27 40.58 -39.85
C SER A 435 1.79 40.52 -39.65
N GLY A 436 2.20 40.10 -38.46
CA GLY A 436 3.54 39.57 -38.19
C GLY A 436 3.45 38.34 -37.30
N PRO A 437 3.87 37.14 -37.74
CA PRO A 437 3.88 35.95 -36.91
C PRO A 437 5.16 35.96 -36.06
N THR A 438 5.17 36.70 -34.97
CA THR A 438 6.12 36.44 -33.87
C THR A 438 5.34 36.37 -32.56
N GLY A 439 4.67 35.23 -32.37
CA GLY A 439 4.34 34.74 -31.04
C GLY A 439 5.63 34.48 -30.28
N GLY A 440 6.22 35.54 -29.73
CA GLY A 440 7.32 35.45 -28.78
C GLY A 440 6.80 34.70 -27.58
N LEU A 441 7.10 33.40 -27.52
CA LEU A 441 6.87 32.53 -26.38
C LEU A 441 7.46 33.26 -25.17
N PHE A 442 6.60 33.84 -24.33
CA PHE A 442 7.00 34.69 -23.20
C PHE A 442 7.77 33.81 -22.21
N ALA A 443 9.07 33.65 -22.43
CA ALA A 443 9.90 32.83 -21.58
C ALA A 443 9.95 33.53 -20.20
N PRO A 444 9.44 32.89 -19.13
CA PRO A 444 9.51 33.49 -17.81
C PRO A 444 10.95 33.88 -17.46
N PRO A 445 11.21 35.06 -16.86
CA PRO A 445 12.54 35.44 -16.40
C PRO A 445 13.19 34.33 -15.57
N SER A 446 14.49 34.11 -15.80
CA SER A 446 15.30 33.09 -15.11
C SER A 446 15.19 33.15 -13.59
N ARG A 447 15.05 34.37 -13.04
CA ARG A 447 14.86 34.62 -11.60
C ARG A 447 13.60 33.95 -11.02
N ALA A 448 12.54 33.82 -11.81
CA ALA A 448 11.31 33.17 -11.34
C ALA A 448 11.42 31.63 -11.38
N ALA A 449 12.15 31.08 -12.35
CA ALA A 449 12.42 29.64 -12.37
C ALA A 449 13.29 29.23 -11.17
N ALA A 450 14.28 30.06 -10.84
CA ALA A 450 15.13 29.86 -9.66
C ALA A 450 14.31 29.87 -8.36
N ALA A 451 13.53 30.93 -8.11
CA ALA A 451 12.75 31.05 -6.88
C ALA A 451 11.73 29.90 -6.68
N VAL A 452 11.12 29.41 -7.76
CA VAL A 452 10.21 28.26 -7.70
C VAL A 452 10.98 26.96 -7.42
N GLY A 453 12.12 26.75 -8.08
CA GLY A 453 12.99 25.60 -7.83
C GLY A 453 13.50 25.54 -6.39
N GLU A 454 13.95 26.69 -5.87
CA GLU A 454 14.41 26.87 -4.50
C GLU A 454 13.29 26.56 -3.50
N LEU A 455 12.09 27.11 -3.70
CA LEU A 455 10.95 26.91 -2.81
C LEU A 455 10.53 25.44 -2.76
N VAL A 456 10.45 24.77 -3.92
CA VAL A 456 10.09 23.34 -4.01
C VAL A 456 11.15 22.49 -3.33
N ALA A 457 12.43 22.71 -3.59
CA ALA A 457 13.53 21.96 -3.00
C ALA A 457 13.60 22.15 -1.48
N ALA A 458 13.57 23.39 -1.00
CA ALA A 458 13.65 23.72 0.42
C ALA A 458 12.43 23.20 1.20
N SER A 459 11.22 23.31 0.64
CA SER A 459 10.00 22.76 1.26
C SER A 459 10.03 21.23 1.30
N THR A 460 10.55 20.58 0.24
CA THR A 460 10.71 19.12 0.19
C THR A 460 11.74 18.65 1.22
N ALA A 461 12.87 19.34 1.36
CA ALA A 461 13.87 19.04 2.37
C ALA A 461 13.30 19.19 3.79
N LEU A 462 12.54 20.26 4.06
CA LEU A 462 11.88 20.47 5.34
C LEU A 462 10.85 19.36 5.63
N LEU A 463 10.07 18.95 4.62
CA LEU A 463 9.12 17.84 4.74
C LEU A 463 9.84 16.52 5.04
N LEU A 464 10.95 16.23 4.37
CA LEU A 464 11.77 15.05 4.63
C LEU A 464 12.33 15.05 6.07
N THR A 465 12.82 16.20 6.56
CA THR A 465 13.25 16.31 7.96
C THR A 465 12.08 16.08 8.93
N GLY A 466 10.87 16.55 8.59
CA GLY A 466 9.67 16.24 9.36
C GLY A 466 9.33 14.75 9.37
N VAL A 467 9.50 14.03 8.25
CA VAL A 467 9.27 12.58 8.16
C VAL A 467 10.26 11.79 9.01
N VAL A 468 11.54 12.19 9.05
CA VAL A 468 12.55 11.53 9.90
C VAL A 468 12.15 11.60 11.37
N VAL A 469 11.72 12.79 11.82
CA VAL A 469 11.33 13.04 13.21
C VAL A 469 9.90 12.59 13.51
N LEU A 470 9.09 12.25 12.50
CA LEU A 470 7.74 11.74 12.68
C LEU A 470 7.73 10.49 13.55
N SER A 471 8.77 9.66 13.46
CA SER A 471 8.92 8.49 14.33
C SER A 471 9.00 8.90 15.80
N GLU A 472 9.90 9.82 16.18
CA GLU A 472 10.02 10.30 17.56
C GLU A 472 8.76 11.02 18.04
N LEU A 473 8.14 11.84 17.18
CA LEU A 473 6.86 12.51 17.48
C LEU A 473 5.72 11.50 17.66
N ALA A 474 5.66 10.45 16.85
CA ALA A 474 4.65 9.40 16.97
C ALA A 474 4.89 8.55 18.23
N HIS A 475 6.15 8.19 18.52
CA HIS A 475 6.49 7.50 19.78
C HIS A 475 6.07 8.33 20.97
N ALA A 476 6.35 9.64 20.94
CA ALA A 476 5.87 10.58 21.93
C ALA A 476 4.35 10.52 22.09
N LEU A 477 3.61 10.74 21.01
CA LEU A 477 2.15 10.75 21.05
C LEU A 477 1.51 9.43 21.52
N ILE A 478 2.10 8.29 21.16
CA ILE A 478 1.54 6.95 21.41
C ILE A 478 1.93 6.41 22.80
N ARG A 479 3.07 6.84 23.38
CA ARG A 479 3.57 6.31 24.64
C ARG A 479 2.54 6.36 25.79
N PRO A 480 1.74 7.43 25.98
CA PRO A 480 0.67 7.46 26.97
C PRO A 480 -0.38 6.35 26.79
N VAL A 481 -0.71 5.99 25.54
CA VAL A 481 -1.66 4.91 25.23
C VAL A 481 -1.10 3.57 25.69
N VAL A 482 0.19 3.32 25.46
CA VAL A 482 0.85 2.09 25.91
C VAL A 482 0.80 1.97 27.44
N HIS A 483 0.99 3.09 28.15
CA HIS A 483 0.85 3.12 29.62
C HIS A 483 -0.60 2.86 30.04
N GLY A 484 -1.57 3.45 29.34
CA GLY A 484 -2.99 3.17 29.56
C GLY A 484 -3.31 1.69 29.37
N VAL A 485 -2.91 1.07 28.27
CA VAL A 485 -3.15 -0.37 28.02
C VAL A 485 -2.55 -1.23 29.13
N ALA A 486 -1.35 -0.91 29.62
CA ALA A 486 -0.75 -1.61 30.76
C ALA A 486 -1.55 -1.41 32.06
N LEU A 487 -1.97 -0.17 32.36
CA LEU A 487 -2.76 0.21 33.54
C LEU A 487 -4.13 -0.48 33.60
N TRP A 488 -4.81 -0.56 32.45
CA TRP A 488 -6.11 -1.21 32.32
C TRP A 488 -6.00 -2.73 32.16
N GLY A 489 -4.81 -3.25 31.79
CA GLY A 489 -4.48 -4.68 31.72
C GLY A 489 -4.01 -5.30 33.05
N GLY A 490 -4.04 -4.57 34.16
CA GLY A 490 -3.63 -5.05 35.48
C GLY A 490 -2.13 -4.91 35.80
N GLY A 491 -1.35 -4.30 34.89
CA GLY A 491 0.04 -3.96 35.16
C GLY A 491 0.17 -2.72 36.06
N HIS A 492 1.30 -2.59 36.75
CA HIS A 492 1.65 -1.35 37.43
C HIS A 492 2.18 -0.36 36.39
N PRO A 493 1.53 0.81 36.18
CA PRO A 493 2.02 1.79 35.22
C PRO A 493 3.40 2.29 35.67
N PRO A 494 4.36 2.45 34.75
CA PRO A 494 5.58 3.20 35.03
C PRO A 494 5.22 4.62 35.50
N GLN A 495 6.02 5.17 36.42
CA GLN A 495 5.94 6.59 36.77
C GLN A 495 6.14 7.43 35.49
N TRP A 496 5.39 8.52 35.34
CA TRP A 496 5.44 9.38 34.16
C TRP A 496 6.85 9.96 33.97
N SER A 497 7.64 9.39 33.03
CA SER A 497 9.06 9.72 32.87
C SER A 497 9.49 9.91 31.40
N TRP A 498 8.54 10.23 30.50
CA TRP A 498 8.87 10.34 29.09
C TRP A 498 9.13 11.79 28.66
N GLN A 499 10.39 12.04 28.33
CA GLN A 499 10.85 13.32 27.78
C GLN A 499 10.83 13.27 26.26
N LEU A 500 10.39 14.35 25.63
CA LEU A 500 10.52 14.57 24.19
C LEU A 500 11.82 15.30 23.93
N ALA A 501 12.66 14.80 23.02
CA ALA A 501 13.83 15.56 22.57
C ALA A 501 13.38 16.91 21.98
N THR A 502 14.08 17.99 22.32
CA THR A 502 13.73 19.35 21.87
C THR A 502 13.85 19.53 20.36
N ALA A 503 14.71 18.77 19.71
CA ALA A 503 14.96 18.84 18.27
C ALA A 503 13.71 18.58 17.39
N PRO A 504 12.93 17.51 17.61
CA PRO A 504 11.60 17.31 17.02
C PRO A 504 10.68 18.51 17.06
N LEU A 505 10.62 19.15 18.24
CA LEU A 505 9.76 20.29 18.47
C LEU A 505 10.21 21.48 17.62
N VAL A 506 11.53 21.71 17.54
CA VAL A 506 12.12 22.80 16.72
C VAL A 506 11.80 22.60 15.24
N VAL A 507 11.91 21.39 14.69
CA VAL A 507 11.55 21.11 13.29
C VAL A 507 10.08 21.44 13.03
N LEU A 508 9.20 21.08 13.96
CA LEU A 508 7.77 21.36 13.86
C LEU A 508 7.49 22.87 13.90
N TRP A 509 8.14 23.62 14.79
CA TRP A 509 8.07 25.08 14.84
C TRP A 509 8.60 25.75 13.57
N LEU A 510 9.72 25.28 13.02
CA LEU A 510 10.26 25.76 11.75
C LEU A 510 9.25 25.55 10.60
N SER A 511 8.59 24.38 10.56
CA SER A 511 7.56 24.10 9.56
C SER A 511 6.33 25.01 9.70
N ALA A 512 5.86 25.25 10.93
CA ALA A 512 4.75 26.14 11.21
C ALA A 512 5.10 27.61 10.85
N ALA A 513 6.33 28.04 11.13
CA ALA A 513 6.83 29.37 10.80
C ALA A 513 6.89 29.59 9.27
N VAL A 514 7.43 28.63 8.51
CA VAL A 514 7.46 28.71 7.03
C VAL A 514 6.04 28.78 6.46
N LEU A 515 5.11 27.94 6.96
CA LEU A 515 3.70 28.00 6.53
C LEU A 515 3.02 29.32 6.87
N ALA A 516 3.33 29.90 8.04
CA ALA A 516 2.83 31.22 8.44
C ALA A 516 3.37 32.33 7.53
N VAL A 517 4.68 32.31 7.20
CA VAL A 517 5.29 33.25 6.25
C VAL A 517 4.63 33.11 4.88
N MET A 518 4.44 31.90 4.38
CA MET A 518 3.76 31.63 3.11
C MET A 518 2.32 32.13 3.10
N ALA A 519 1.55 31.86 4.16
CA ALA A 519 0.17 32.33 4.29
C ALA A 519 0.08 33.86 4.38
N GLY A 520 0.99 34.50 5.12
CA GLY A 520 1.07 35.95 5.28
C GLY A 520 1.45 36.66 3.97
N LEU A 521 2.49 36.17 3.30
CA LEU A 521 2.92 36.67 1.98
C LEU A 521 1.81 36.51 0.93
N ARG A 522 1.08 35.41 0.97
CA ARG A 522 -0.06 35.17 0.09
C ARG A 522 -1.23 36.12 0.37
N ALA A 523 -1.57 36.29 1.64
CA ALA A 523 -2.62 37.24 2.04
C ALA A 523 -2.24 38.69 1.69
N TRP A 524 -0.95 39.04 1.76
CA TRP A 524 -0.46 40.35 1.31
C TRP A 524 -0.60 40.53 -0.20
N ALA A 525 -0.26 39.52 -0.99
CA ALA A 525 -0.28 39.60 -2.46
C ALA A 525 -1.69 39.66 -3.09
N VAL A 526 -2.71 39.08 -2.44
CA VAL A 526 -4.08 38.96 -3.00
C VAL A 526 -4.92 40.24 -2.84
N GLY A 527 -4.46 41.24 -2.08
CA GLY A 527 -5.24 42.47 -1.81
C GLY A 527 -6.49 42.20 -0.94
N ASP A 528 -7.09 43.25 -0.38
CA ASP A 528 -8.17 43.08 0.61
C ASP A 528 -9.49 42.50 0.06
N GLY A 529 -9.77 42.68 -1.23
CA GLY A 529 -11.05 42.26 -1.84
C GLY A 529 -11.22 40.75 -2.02
N ASP A 530 -10.16 40.00 -2.34
CA ASP A 530 -10.21 38.56 -2.66
C ASP A 530 -9.65 37.65 -1.54
N ARG A 531 -9.26 38.23 -0.40
CA ARG A 531 -8.64 37.49 0.74
C ARG A 531 -9.50 36.35 1.28
N HIS A 532 -10.82 36.52 1.27
CA HIS A 532 -11.76 35.56 1.84
C HIS A 532 -12.07 34.38 0.90
N THR A 533 -11.82 34.50 -0.41
CA THR A 533 -12.13 33.48 -1.42
C THR A 533 -10.92 32.66 -1.86
N ASP A 534 -9.69 33.07 -1.51
CA ASP A 534 -8.48 32.35 -1.91
C ASP A 534 -8.31 31.01 -1.17
N ARG A 535 -8.64 29.93 -1.87
CA ARG A 535 -8.54 28.54 -1.39
C ARG A 535 -7.12 28.19 -0.92
N LEU A 536 -6.09 28.75 -1.55
CA LEU A 536 -4.71 28.42 -1.22
C LEU A 536 -4.26 29.09 0.10
N ALA A 537 -4.67 30.33 0.34
CA ALA A 537 -4.42 31.00 1.62
C ALA A 537 -5.12 30.27 2.79
N HIS A 538 -6.35 29.79 2.57
CA HIS A 538 -7.06 28.96 3.56
C HIS A 538 -6.39 27.61 3.78
N ALA A 539 -5.93 26.93 2.72
CA ALA A 539 -5.19 25.69 2.84
C ALA A 539 -3.89 25.86 3.64
N LEU A 540 -3.13 26.93 3.39
CA LEU A 540 -1.90 27.24 4.12
C LEU A 540 -2.17 27.57 5.59
N ARG A 541 -3.22 28.36 5.90
CA ARG A 541 -3.63 28.63 7.28
C ARG A 541 -4.09 27.37 8.02
N ASN A 542 -4.83 26.49 7.35
CA ASN A 542 -5.27 25.22 7.93
C ASN A 542 -4.07 24.30 8.20
N ALA A 543 -3.12 24.21 7.25
CA ALA A 543 -1.88 23.45 7.43
C ALA A 543 -1.03 24.02 8.57
N GLN A 544 -0.94 25.34 8.68
CA GLN A 544 -0.25 26.03 9.78
C GLN A 544 -0.92 25.77 11.13
N ALA A 545 -2.25 25.79 11.21
CA ALA A 545 -2.97 25.46 12.44
C ALA A 545 -2.73 24.00 12.86
N LEU A 546 -2.80 23.07 11.89
CA LEU A 546 -2.58 21.64 12.12
C LEU A 546 -1.15 21.31 12.56
N THR A 547 -0.14 22.07 12.11
CA THR A 547 1.25 21.91 12.57
C THR A 547 1.51 22.66 13.88
N ALA A 548 0.98 23.86 14.07
CA ALA A 548 1.24 24.65 15.27
C ALA A 548 0.63 24.05 16.55
N VAL A 549 -0.57 23.45 16.47
CA VAL A 549 -1.26 22.85 17.63
C VAL A 549 -0.40 21.79 18.34
N PRO A 550 0.11 20.74 17.67
CA PRO A 550 1.00 19.78 18.31
C PRO A 550 2.31 20.41 18.79
N ALA A 551 2.87 21.41 18.09
CA ALA A 551 4.08 22.13 18.55
C ALA A 551 3.86 22.82 19.90
N VAL A 552 2.71 23.47 20.08
CA VAL A 552 2.38 24.16 21.34
C VAL A 552 2.07 23.15 22.44
N LEU A 553 1.30 22.10 22.15
CA LEU A 553 0.90 21.12 23.16
C LEU A 553 2.04 20.19 23.60
N LEU A 554 3.05 19.95 22.74
CA LEU A 554 4.24 19.18 23.09
C LEU A 554 5.30 20.02 23.82
N LEU A 555 5.15 21.35 23.91
CA LEU A 555 6.10 22.22 24.61
C LEU A 555 6.19 21.89 26.11
N PRO A 556 5.09 21.72 26.87
CA PRO A 556 5.13 21.21 28.25
C PRO A 556 5.89 19.88 28.40
N VAL A 557 5.76 18.97 27.43
CA VAL A 557 6.44 17.67 27.42
C VAL A 557 7.94 17.83 27.19
N ALA A 558 8.33 18.71 26.27
CA ALA A 558 9.73 19.03 26.00
C ALA A 558 10.41 19.74 27.19
N LEU A 559 9.64 20.53 27.96
CA LEU A 559 10.10 21.19 29.20
C LEU A 559 10.16 20.23 30.40
N GLY A 560 9.72 18.98 30.25
CA GLY A 560 9.72 17.99 31.34
C GLY A 560 8.73 18.32 32.46
N LEU A 561 7.64 19.03 32.16
CA LEU A 561 6.63 19.36 33.17
C LEU A 561 5.91 18.11 33.69
N PRO A 562 5.43 18.12 34.95
CA PRO A 562 4.64 17.03 35.51
C PRO A 562 3.39 16.72 34.67
N TYR A 563 3.00 15.44 34.65
CA TYR A 563 1.85 14.93 33.88
C TYR A 563 0.59 15.81 33.98
N GLY A 564 0.23 16.20 35.21
CA GLY A 564 -0.96 17.02 35.46
C GLY A 564 -0.96 18.34 34.69
N TRP A 565 0.19 19.00 34.56
CA TRP A 565 0.33 20.26 33.81
C TRP A 565 0.22 20.05 32.30
N VAL A 566 0.82 18.97 31.78
CA VAL A 566 0.72 18.60 30.36
C VAL A 566 -0.74 18.33 29.98
N LEU A 567 -1.43 17.54 30.80
CA LEU A 567 -2.84 17.20 30.58
C LEU A 567 -3.74 18.43 30.74
N ALA A 568 -3.51 19.25 31.77
CA ALA A 568 -4.25 20.49 31.98
C ALA A 568 -4.10 21.45 30.81
N ALA A 569 -2.90 21.62 30.26
CA ALA A 569 -2.67 22.46 29.08
C ALA A 569 -3.48 21.98 27.86
N ALA A 570 -3.50 20.66 27.60
CA ALA A 570 -4.28 20.09 26.50
C ALA A 570 -5.80 20.21 26.72
N ALA A 571 -6.28 19.92 27.93
CA ALA A 571 -7.68 20.03 28.30
C ALA A 571 -8.17 21.49 28.23
N VAL A 572 -7.44 22.43 28.83
CA VAL A 572 -7.76 23.87 28.78
C VAL A 572 -7.75 24.39 27.34
N ALA A 573 -6.77 24.00 26.52
CA ALA A 573 -6.71 24.39 25.10
C ALA A 573 -7.95 23.91 24.33
N SER A 574 -8.41 22.67 24.60
CA SER A 574 -9.61 22.12 23.97
C SER A 574 -10.90 22.82 24.41
N VAL A 575 -11.04 23.13 25.70
CA VAL A 575 -12.19 23.86 26.23
C VAL A 575 -12.20 25.29 25.68
N ALA A 576 -11.04 25.94 25.63
CA ALA A 576 -10.90 27.27 25.04
C ALA A 576 -11.27 27.28 23.54
N ALA A 577 -10.86 26.25 22.78
CA ALA A 577 -11.25 26.09 21.38
C ALA A 577 -12.77 25.87 21.24
N ALA A 578 -13.39 25.08 22.13
CA ALA A 578 -14.84 24.88 22.14
C ALA A 578 -15.59 26.19 22.45
N VAL A 579 -15.09 26.99 23.41
CA VAL A 579 -15.65 28.31 23.74
C VAL A 579 -15.50 29.28 22.57
N ASP A 580 -14.37 29.28 21.85
CA ASP A 580 -14.20 30.13 20.66
C ASP A 580 -15.15 29.74 19.51
N VAL A 581 -15.40 28.44 19.31
CA VAL A 581 -16.41 27.94 18.37
C VAL A 581 -17.82 28.42 18.77
N VAL A 582 -18.16 28.36 20.05
CA VAL A 582 -19.46 28.80 20.58
C VAL A 582 -19.65 30.32 20.46
N ARG A 583 -18.63 31.11 20.77
CA ARG A 583 -18.71 32.59 20.77
C ARG A 583 -18.80 33.19 19.36
N ARG A 584 -18.30 32.49 18.35
CA ARG A 584 -18.12 33.03 16.99
C ARG A 584 -18.46 31.97 15.94
N PRO A 585 -19.75 31.59 15.80
CA PRO A 585 -20.19 30.55 14.87
C PRO A 585 -20.07 30.94 13.39
N GLU A 586 -19.95 32.24 13.07
CA GLU A 586 -19.91 32.75 11.69
C GLU A 586 -18.49 32.90 11.11
N ALA A 587 -17.46 32.92 11.96
CA ALA A 587 -16.07 33.02 11.53
C ALA A 587 -15.52 31.64 11.12
N ALA A 588 -14.47 31.61 10.28
CA ALA A 588 -13.83 30.42 9.69
C ALA A 588 -13.92 29.14 10.56
N LEU A 589 -15.02 28.40 10.40
CA LEU A 589 -15.43 27.35 11.33
C LEU A 589 -14.49 26.13 11.23
N LEU A 590 -14.03 25.84 10.01
CA LEU A 590 -13.20 24.68 9.71
C LEU A 590 -11.85 24.65 10.46
N PRO A 591 -10.99 25.70 10.43
CA PRO A 591 -9.73 25.68 11.18
C PRO A 591 -9.95 25.54 12.69
N ARG A 592 -11.02 26.15 13.23
CA ARG A 592 -11.33 26.06 14.66
C ARG A 592 -11.79 24.67 15.08
N LEU A 593 -12.60 24.02 14.26
CA LEU A 593 -12.98 22.63 14.47
C LEU A 593 -11.78 21.69 14.36
N LEU A 594 -10.84 21.96 13.45
CA LEU A 594 -9.59 21.19 13.36
C LEU A 594 -8.73 21.37 14.61
N VAL A 595 -8.62 22.61 15.13
CA VAL A 595 -7.92 22.88 16.39
C VAL A 595 -8.61 22.18 17.57
N LEU A 596 -9.94 22.27 17.68
CA LEU A 596 -10.72 21.60 18.71
C LEU A 596 -10.56 20.07 18.63
N ALA A 597 -10.64 19.50 17.42
CA ALA A 597 -10.46 18.07 17.21
C ALA A 597 -9.05 17.61 17.56
N ALA A 598 -8.01 18.37 17.16
CA ALA A 598 -6.63 18.03 17.45
C ALA A 598 -6.29 18.15 18.94
N THR A 599 -6.63 19.28 19.57
CA THR A 599 -6.44 19.50 21.02
C THR A 599 -7.23 18.48 21.84
N GLY A 600 -8.48 18.21 21.46
CA GLY A 600 -9.35 17.26 22.14
C GLY A 600 -8.88 15.82 21.99
N ALA A 601 -8.47 15.39 20.80
CA ALA A 601 -7.91 14.07 20.59
C ALA A 601 -6.65 13.84 21.45
N LEU A 602 -5.77 14.84 21.53
CA LEU A 602 -4.55 14.77 22.36
C LEU A 602 -4.87 14.69 23.86
N ALA A 603 -5.80 15.52 24.36
CA ALA A 603 -6.21 15.47 25.76
C ALA A 603 -6.81 14.11 26.15
N LEU A 604 -7.70 13.56 25.31
CA LEU A 604 -8.31 12.25 25.52
C LEU A 604 -7.25 11.13 25.45
N LEU A 605 -6.33 11.20 24.49
CA LEU A 605 -5.24 10.25 24.34
C LEU A 605 -4.34 10.23 25.58
N TRP A 606 -3.95 11.41 26.08
CA TRP A 606 -3.06 11.55 27.23
C TRP A 606 -3.76 11.28 28.57
N SER A 607 -5.08 11.44 28.65
CA SER A 607 -5.86 11.05 29.83
C SER A 607 -5.75 9.56 30.14
N SER A 608 -5.54 8.71 29.12
CA SER A 608 -5.50 7.25 29.26
C SER A 608 -4.42 6.71 30.20
N ALA A 609 -3.37 7.50 30.47
CA ALA A 609 -2.25 7.12 31.30
C ALA A 609 -2.56 7.09 32.81
N ASP A 610 -3.66 7.71 33.25
CA ASP A 610 -4.07 7.70 34.66
C ASP A 610 -5.59 7.54 34.80
N ARG A 611 -6.02 6.78 35.82
CA ARG A 611 -7.44 6.49 36.05
C ARG A 611 -8.23 7.74 36.43
N THR A 612 -7.66 8.61 37.26
CA THR A 612 -8.34 9.84 37.69
C THR A 612 -8.42 10.86 36.54
N ALA A 613 -7.37 10.93 35.73
CA ALA A 613 -7.35 11.72 34.51
C ALA A 613 -8.40 11.27 33.49
N VAL A 614 -8.59 9.97 33.27
CA VAL A 614 -9.66 9.47 32.39
C VAL A 614 -11.03 9.97 32.86
N LEU A 615 -11.35 9.81 34.16
CA LEU A 615 -12.65 10.25 34.69
C LEU A 615 -12.86 11.76 34.54
N ALA A 616 -11.86 12.57 34.95
CA ALA A 616 -11.98 14.03 34.87
C ALA A 616 -12.07 14.54 33.43
N VAL A 617 -11.24 14.03 32.52
CA VAL A 617 -11.19 14.51 31.13
C VAL A 617 -12.39 14.02 30.34
N TRP A 618 -12.77 12.75 30.44
CA TRP A 618 -13.91 12.24 29.67
C TRP A 618 -15.24 12.84 30.14
N GLY A 619 -15.43 13.05 31.46
CA GLY A 619 -16.62 13.71 31.99
C GLY A 619 -16.70 15.19 31.57
N THR A 620 -15.60 15.94 31.64
CA THR A 620 -15.58 17.34 31.17
C THR A 620 -15.80 17.45 29.66
N PHE A 621 -15.28 16.50 28.88
CA PHE A 621 -15.50 16.43 27.43
C PHE A 621 -16.93 16.03 27.07
N ALA A 622 -17.56 15.12 27.82
CA ALA A 622 -18.97 14.79 27.66
C ALA A 622 -19.86 16.02 27.91
N ALA A 623 -19.59 16.76 29.00
CA ALA A 623 -20.33 17.98 29.33
C ALA A 623 -20.14 19.09 28.27
N THR A 624 -18.90 19.36 27.85
CA THR A 624 -18.62 20.37 26.82
C THR A 624 -19.22 19.99 25.46
N ALA A 625 -19.21 18.72 25.08
CA ALA A 625 -19.85 18.23 23.86
C ALA A 625 -21.38 18.32 23.94
N ALA A 626 -21.99 18.05 25.10
CA ALA A 626 -23.42 18.22 25.31
C ALA A 626 -23.84 19.71 25.19
N VAL A 627 -23.06 20.62 25.77
CA VAL A 627 -23.26 22.08 25.62
C VAL A 627 -23.10 22.50 24.16
N LEU A 628 -22.06 22.01 23.47
CA LEU A 628 -21.83 22.30 22.06
C LEU A 628 -22.98 21.80 21.19
N ALA A 629 -23.48 20.58 21.43
CA ALA A 629 -24.65 20.04 20.74
C ALA A 629 -25.91 20.87 21.02
N HIS A 630 -26.09 21.36 22.25
CA HIS A 630 -27.24 22.21 22.62
C HIS A 630 -27.20 23.58 21.92
N VAL A 631 -26.04 24.24 21.92
CA VAL A 631 -25.85 25.59 21.36
C VAL A 631 -25.90 25.55 19.83
N LEU A 632 -25.16 24.64 19.19
CA LEU A 632 -25.09 24.55 17.73
C LEU A 632 -26.37 23.99 17.08
N SER A 633 -27.27 23.39 17.87
CA SER A 633 -28.57 22.90 17.38
C SER A 633 -29.68 23.96 17.39
N ALA A 634 -29.37 25.22 17.74
CA ALA A 634 -30.30 26.33 17.59
C ALA A 634 -30.66 26.54 16.09
N THR A 635 -31.93 26.85 15.84
CA THR A 635 -32.66 26.67 14.56
C THR A 635 -32.20 27.51 13.36
N THR A 636 -31.18 28.34 13.50
CA THR A 636 -30.68 29.26 12.46
C THR A 636 -29.33 28.86 11.84
N SER A 637 -28.79 27.70 12.20
CA SER A 637 -27.41 27.33 11.84
C SER A 637 -27.24 26.73 10.42
N PRO A 638 -26.12 27.03 9.73
CA PRO A 638 -25.78 26.47 8.41
C PRO A 638 -25.56 24.94 8.46
N PRO A 639 -25.62 24.23 7.31
CA PRO A 639 -25.55 22.77 7.27
C PRO A 639 -24.29 22.16 7.91
N THR A 640 -23.14 22.82 7.79
CA THR A 640 -21.86 22.41 8.41
C THR A 640 -21.90 22.45 9.94
N VAL A 641 -22.58 23.45 10.51
CA VAL A 641 -22.77 23.57 11.97
C VAL A 641 -23.76 22.52 12.49
N ARG A 642 -24.75 22.13 11.67
CA ARG A 642 -25.64 21.02 12.03
C ARG A 642 -24.90 19.68 12.05
N THR A 643 -23.97 19.44 11.12
CA THR A 643 -23.17 18.20 11.15
C THR A 643 -22.27 18.12 12.38
N THR A 644 -21.71 19.24 12.84
CA THR A 644 -20.90 19.26 14.07
C THR A 644 -21.75 19.10 15.32
N ALA A 645 -22.96 19.68 15.36
CA ALA A 645 -23.91 19.47 16.46
C ALA A 645 -24.30 17.98 16.61
N ARG A 646 -24.53 17.28 15.49
CA ARG A 646 -24.79 15.81 15.49
C ARG A 646 -23.60 15.04 16.05
N GLY A 647 -22.39 15.36 15.57
CA GLY A 647 -21.15 14.73 16.03
C GLY A 647 -20.90 14.94 17.52
N ALA A 648 -21.12 16.16 18.01
CA ALA A 648 -20.99 16.51 19.42
C ALA A 648 -21.99 15.76 20.31
N GLY A 649 -23.26 15.64 19.88
CA GLY A 649 -24.29 14.90 20.62
C GLY A 649 -23.99 13.40 20.72
N ALA A 650 -23.55 12.77 19.61
CA ALA A 650 -23.12 11.38 19.62
C ALA A 650 -21.86 11.17 20.49
N PHE A 651 -20.89 12.07 20.38
CA PHE A 651 -19.65 12.01 21.16
C PHE A 651 -19.91 12.14 22.67
N ALA A 652 -20.84 13.01 23.09
CA ALA A 652 -21.19 13.16 24.51
C ALA A 652 -21.70 11.84 25.13
N VAL A 653 -22.57 11.11 24.40
CA VAL A 653 -23.08 9.81 24.85
C VAL A 653 -21.96 8.76 24.92
N LEU A 654 -21.15 8.67 23.87
CA LEU A 654 -20.04 7.71 23.83
C LEU A 654 -19.01 8.00 24.93
N ALA A 655 -18.73 9.28 25.21
CA ALA A 655 -17.83 9.70 26.26
C ALA A 655 -18.32 9.30 27.66
N LEU A 656 -19.62 9.47 27.94
CA LEU A 656 -20.25 8.95 29.17
C LEU A 656 -20.17 7.43 29.28
N GLY A 657 -20.26 6.72 28.15
CA GLY A 657 -20.07 5.26 28.11
C GLY A 657 -18.65 4.85 28.51
N VAL A 658 -17.62 5.55 28.00
CA VAL A 658 -16.22 5.32 28.38
C VAL A 658 -16.00 5.65 29.85
N GLU A 659 -16.59 6.74 30.36
CA GLU A 659 -16.54 7.10 31.77
C GLU A 659 -17.22 6.04 32.67
N ALA A 660 -18.34 5.45 32.24
CA ALA A 660 -19.00 4.34 32.95
C ALA A 660 -18.13 3.08 33.00
N VAL A 661 -17.43 2.74 31.91
CA VAL A 661 -16.45 1.63 31.91
C VAL A 661 -15.28 1.96 32.84
N ALA A 662 -14.74 3.17 32.73
CA ALA A 662 -13.59 3.61 33.51
C ALA A 662 -13.92 3.59 35.01
N SER A 663 -15.05 4.16 35.42
CA SER A 663 -15.51 4.20 36.82
C SER A 663 -15.78 2.81 37.40
N GLY A 664 -16.38 1.91 36.60
CA GLY A 664 -16.57 0.53 37.03
C GLY A 664 -15.25 -0.20 37.26
N ALA A 665 -14.29 -0.03 36.35
CA ALA A 665 -12.98 -0.66 36.47
C ALA A 665 -12.06 0.03 37.51
N THR A 666 -12.22 1.34 37.79
CA THR A 666 -11.55 1.99 38.92
C THR A 666 -12.08 1.49 40.27
N ALA A 667 -13.39 1.24 40.36
CA ALA A 667 -14.03 0.66 41.53
C ALA A 667 -13.73 -0.84 41.73
N GLY A 668 -12.96 -1.47 40.84
CA GLY A 668 -12.62 -2.90 40.91
C GLY A 668 -13.80 -3.83 40.61
N LEU A 669 -14.87 -3.32 40.00
CA LEU A 669 -16.02 -4.15 39.62
C LEU A 669 -15.65 -5.05 38.44
N PRO A 670 -16.12 -6.31 38.43
CA PRO A 670 -15.89 -7.21 37.30
C PRO A 670 -16.58 -6.69 36.04
N GLY A 671 -16.00 -6.96 34.86
CA GLY A 671 -16.43 -6.37 33.59
C GLY A 671 -17.90 -6.61 33.22
N HIS A 672 -18.51 -7.71 33.67
CA HIS A 672 -19.93 -7.97 33.46
C HIS A 672 -20.83 -7.06 34.33
N VAL A 673 -20.35 -6.59 35.48
CA VAL A 673 -21.06 -5.61 36.33
C VAL A 673 -20.92 -4.20 35.76
N THR A 674 -19.73 -3.83 35.27
CA THR A 674 -19.51 -2.51 34.65
C THR A 674 -20.34 -2.31 33.39
N ALA A 675 -20.64 -3.39 32.67
CA ALA A 675 -21.54 -3.38 31.52
C ALA A 675 -22.95 -2.84 31.85
N PHE A 676 -23.46 -3.04 33.07
CA PHE A 676 -24.74 -2.46 33.49
C PHE A 676 -24.68 -0.95 33.66
N GLY A 677 -23.53 -0.38 34.05
CA GLY A 677 -23.31 1.07 34.04
C GLY A 677 -23.37 1.64 32.62
N VAL A 678 -22.72 0.96 31.66
CA VAL A 678 -22.79 1.32 30.23
C VAL A 678 -24.23 1.21 29.70
N LEU A 679 -24.95 0.15 30.09
CA LEU A 679 -26.34 -0.04 29.71
C LEU A 679 -27.26 1.04 30.29
N ALA A 680 -27.01 1.49 31.52
CA ALA A 680 -27.73 2.60 32.13
C ALA A 680 -27.54 3.90 31.33
N VAL A 681 -26.31 4.18 30.86
CA VAL A 681 -26.04 5.31 29.96
C VAL A 681 -26.79 5.17 28.63
N ALA A 682 -26.83 3.97 28.05
CA ALA A 682 -27.57 3.70 26.81
C ALA A 682 -29.08 3.94 26.96
N VAL A 683 -29.68 3.49 28.06
CA VAL A 683 -31.11 3.69 28.38
C VAL A 683 -31.40 5.18 28.63
N ALA A 684 -30.52 5.88 29.37
CA ALA A 684 -30.63 7.31 29.60
C ALA A 684 -30.52 8.11 28.28
N ALA A 685 -29.63 7.71 27.36
CA ALA A 685 -29.49 8.32 26.04
C ALA A 685 -30.75 8.16 25.19
N ALA A 686 -31.42 6.99 25.24
CA ALA A 686 -32.70 6.80 24.57
C ALA A 686 -33.79 7.73 25.13
N GLY A 687 -33.81 7.95 26.45
CA GLY A 687 -34.67 8.92 27.12
C GLY A 687 -34.35 10.38 26.72
N ALA A 688 -33.07 10.77 26.73
CA ALA A 688 -32.63 12.09 26.31
C ALA A 688 -32.97 12.38 24.84
N ALA A 689 -32.81 11.40 23.95
CA ALA A 689 -33.27 11.48 22.57
C ALA A 689 -34.79 11.69 22.49
N ALA A 690 -35.58 11.09 23.39
CA ALA A 690 -37.04 11.35 23.46
C ALA A 690 -37.35 12.81 23.69
N VAL A 691 -36.65 13.41 24.66
CA VAL A 691 -36.85 14.79 25.06
C VAL A 691 -36.39 15.72 23.95
N TRP A 692 -35.22 15.48 23.35
CA TRP A 692 -34.71 16.30 22.26
C TRP A 692 -35.54 16.22 20.99
N HIS A 693 -36.13 15.06 20.67
CA HIS A 693 -37.02 14.92 19.53
C HIS A 693 -38.26 15.82 19.63
N ARG A 694 -38.73 16.12 20.85
CA ARG A 694 -39.88 17.02 21.07
C ARG A 694 -39.55 18.50 20.80
N ILE A 695 -38.27 18.87 20.70
CA ILE A 695 -37.85 20.25 20.46
C ILE A 695 -37.73 20.50 18.94
N PRO A 696 -38.49 21.46 18.36
CA PRO A 696 -38.45 21.76 16.94
C PRO A 696 -37.02 22.04 16.43
N GLY A 697 -36.66 21.44 15.30
CA GLY A 697 -35.34 21.64 14.66
C GLY A 697 -34.18 20.82 15.25
N ARG A 698 -34.37 20.09 16.36
CA ARG A 698 -33.32 19.28 17.01
C ARG A 698 -33.39 17.78 16.73
N GLY A 699 -34.28 17.34 15.84
CA GLY A 699 -34.44 15.92 15.48
C GLY A 699 -33.15 15.25 14.99
N GLN A 700 -32.24 16.01 14.37
CA GLN A 700 -30.95 15.50 13.90
C GLN A 700 -29.98 15.13 15.04
N VAL A 701 -29.97 15.90 16.14
CA VAL A 701 -29.16 15.57 17.33
C VAL A 701 -29.80 14.40 18.06
N SER A 702 -31.13 14.38 18.14
CA SER A 702 -31.88 13.25 18.71
C SER A 702 -31.51 11.91 18.05
N THR A 703 -31.45 11.85 16.71
CA THR A 703 -31.11 10.60 16.02
C THR A 703 -29.65 10.18 16.25
N ALA A 704 -28.73 11.15 16.36
CA ALA A 704 -27.32 10.88 16.66
C ALA A 704 -27.12 10.34 18.09
N VAL A 705 -27.79 10.95 19.08
CA VAL A 705 -27.81 10.52 20.49
C VAL A 705 -28.43 9.12 20.63
N GLU A 706 -29.55 8.87 19.94
CA GLU A 706 -30.22 7.57 19.92
C GLU A 706 -29.31 6.48 19.29
N GLY A 707 -28.66 6.81 18.16
CA GLY A 707 -27.70 5.91 17.50
C GLY A 707 -26.50 5.57 18.38
N ALA A 708 -25.91 6.55 19.07
CA ALA A 708 -24.84 6.33 20.02
C ALA A 708 -25.28 5.47 21.22
N GLY A 709 -26.50 5.67 21.71
CA GLY A 709 -27.10 4.82 22.74
C GLY A 709 -27.24 3.36 22.31
N TYR A 710 -27.67 3.10 21.07
CA TYR A 710 -27.74 1.73 20.54
C TYR A 710 -26.37 1.06 20.43
N VAL A 711 -25.34 1.82 20.04
CA VAL A 711 -23.95 1.33 20.03
C VAL A 711 -23.50 0.94 21.44
N LEU A 712 -23.76 1.78 22.45
CA LEU A 712 -23.44 1.46 23.85
C LEU A 712 -24.20 0.24 24.37
N ALA A 713 -25.48 0.08 24.03
CA ALA A 713 -26.25 -1.10 24.39
C ALA A 713 -25.65 -2.38 23.78
N ALA A 714 -25.22 -2.34 22.51
CA ALA A 714 -24.54 -3.46 21.87
C ALA A 714 -23.20 -3.79 22.54
N ILE A 715 -22.41 -2.76 22.93
CA ILE A 715 -21.16 -2.93 23.67
C ILE A 715 -21.41 -3.57 25.05
N ALA A 716 -22.42 -3.11 25.78
CA ALA A 716 -22.80 -3.69 27.08
C ALA A 716 -23.21 -5.17 26.96
N LEU A 717 -23.96 -5.53 25.92
CA LEU A 717 -24.29 -6.93 25.63
C LEU A 717 -23.06 -7.76 25.27
N ALA A 718 -22.11 -7.21 24.51
CA ALA A 718 -20.86 -7.89 24.18
C ALA A 718 -19.98 -8.13 25.42
N LEU A 719 -19.90 -7.16 26.33
CA LEU A 719 -19.14 -7.27 27.58
C LEU A 719 -19.72 -8.34 28.53
N THR A 720 -21.02 -8.62 28.43
CA THR A 720 -21.68 -9.66 29.22
C THR A 720 -21.67 -11.04 28.54
N ALA A 721 -21.24 -11.15 27.29
CA ALA A 721 -21.36 -12.38 26.49
C ALA A 721 -20.66 -13.62 27.08
N LEU A 722 -19.54 -13.42 27.79
CA LEU A 722 -18.81 -14.51 28.46
C LEU A 722 -19.43 -14.95 29.80
N HIS A 723 -20.43 -14.21 30.29
CA HIS A 723 -21.08 -14.43 31.58
C HIS A 723 -22.59 -14.62 31.34
N PRO A 724 -23.06 -15.86 31.09
CA PRO A 724 -24.42 -16.12 30.66
C PRO A 724 -25.49 -15.57 31.61
N ASP A 725 -25.24 -15.54 32.93
CA ASP A 725 -26.15 -14.95 33.92
C ASP A 725 -26.35 -13.44 33.71
N ALA A 726 -25.23 -12.71 33.53
CA ALA A 726 -25.25 -11.28 33.27
C ALA A 726 -25.81 -10.97 31.88
N LEU A 727 -25.51 -11.80 30.87
CA LEU A 727 -26.03 -11.66 29.52
C LEU A 727 -27.55 -11.76 29.49
N SER A 728 -28.13 -12.74 30.20
CA SER A 728 -29.59 -12.89 30.29
C SER A 728 -30.24 -11.62 30.85
N LEU A 729 -29.71 -11.06 31.94
CA LEU A 729 -30.22 -9.83 32.55
C LEU A 729 -30.04 -8.62 31.63
N ALA A 730 -28.89 -8.47 30.98
CA ALA A 730 -28.62 -7.38 30.06
C ALA A 730 -29.55 -7.44 28.83
N LEU A 731 -29.79 -8.63 28.27
CA LEU A 731 -30.77 -8.86 27.20
C LEU A 731 -32.19 -8.49 27.65
N ALA A 732 -32.57 -8.83 28.88
CA ALA A 732 -33.88 -8.49 29.43
C ALA A 732 -34.07 -6.96 29.57
N VAL A 733 -33.11 -6.28 30.21
CA VAL A 733 -33.14 -4.81 30.38
C VAL A 733 -33.15 -4.11 29.02
N THR A 734 -32.32 -4.55 28.07
CA THR A 734 -32.28 -3.98 26.71
C THR A 734 -33.59 -4.24 25.95
N GLY A 735 -34.18 -5.43 26.12
CA GLY A 735 -35.47 -5.78 25.54
C GLY A 735 -36.62 -4.91 26.05
N VAL A 736 -36.69 -4.69 27.36
CA VAL A 736 -37.66 -3.77 27.99
C VAL A 736 -37.45 -2.33 27.52
N ALA A 737 -36.20 -1.86 27.46
CA ALA A 737 -35.89 -0.54 26.92
C ALA A 737 -36.31 -0.40 25.45
N GLY A 738 -36.11 -1.44 24.63
CA GLY A 738 -36.55 -1.48 23.23
C GLY A 738 -38.08 -1.39 23.08
N LEU A 739 -38.83 -2.08 23.95
CA LEU A 739 -40.29 -1.96 24.02
C LEU A 739 -40.72 -0.55 24.46
N ALA A 740 -40.04 0.08 25.41
CA ALA A 740 -40.31 1.45 25.82
C ALA A 740 -40.05 2.47 24.69
N VAL A 741 -38.99 2.27 23.90
CA VAL A 741 -38.72 3.08 22.69
C VAL A 741 -39.83 2.90 21.65
N ALA A 742 -40.40 1.70 21.52
CA ALA A 742 -41.47 1.39 20.57
C ALA A 742 -42.81 2.10 20.88
N LEU A 743 -42.97 2.69 22.07
CA LEU A 743 -44.10 3.57 22.39
C LEU A 743 -44.13 4.82 21.49
N ARG A 744 -43.00 5.17 20.85
CA ARG A 744 -42.97 6.24 19.86
C ARG A 744 -43.53 5.76 18.51
N PRO A 745 -44.45 6.52 17.88
CA PRO A 745 -45.07 6.13 16.62
C PRO A 745 -44.02 5.88 15.51
N ASP A 746 -42.94 6.65 15.49
CA ASP A 746 -41.86 6.55 14.49
C ASP A 746 -40.96 5.33 14.67
N ARG A 747 -41.04 4.64 15.82
CA ARG A 747 -40.11 3.54 16.20
C ARG A 747 -40.83 2.24 16.53
N ARG A 748 -42.06 2.01 16.06
CA ARG A 748 -42.80 0.74 16.30
C ARG A 748 -42.02 -0.52 15.95
N ARG A 749 -41.11 -0.46 14.97
CA ARG A 749 -40.21 -1.59 14.62
C ARG A 749 -39.26 -1.99 15.74
N ALA A 750 -38.95 -1.10 16.69
CA ALA A 750 -38.16 -1.42 17.87
C ALA A 750 -38.86 -2.46 18.77
N ALA A 751 -40.19 -2.61 18.69
CA ALA A 751 -40.90 -3.65 19.42
C ALA A 751 -40.50 -5.05 18.97
N LEU A 752 -40.23 -5.25 17.67
CA LEU A 752 -39.76 -6.53 17.13
C LEU A 752 -38.38 -6.89 17.70
N VAL A 753 -37.47 -5.91 17.75
CA VAL A 753 -36.13 -6.09 18.31
C VAL A 753 -36.19 -6.34 19.81
N GLY A 754 -36.99 -5.56 20.56
CA GLY A 754 -37.19 -5.74 21.99
C GLY A 754 -37.76 -7.12 22.33
N THR A 755 -38.74 -7.59 21.56
CA THR A 755 -39.32 -8.94 21.71
C THR A 755 -38.27 -10.02 21.41
N GLY A 756 -37.48 -9.86 20.34
CA GLY A 756 -36.39 -10.79 20.02
C GLY A 756 -35.34 -10.89 21.13
N LEU A 757 -34.97 -9.77 21.75
CA LEU A 757 -34.02 -9.73 22.87
C LEU A 757 -34.58 -10.41 24.13
N LEU A 758 -35.87 -10.27 24.41
CA LEU A 758 -36.52 -10.98 25.53
C LEU A 758 -36.59 -12.50 25.29
N ILE A 759 -36.86 -12.93 24.06
CA ILE A 759 -36.80 -14.35 23.68
C ILE A 759 -35.37 -14.88 23.86
N ALA A 760 -34.36 -14.15 23.38
CA ALA A 760 -32.96 -14.51 23.56
C ALA A 760 -32.57 -14.60 25.06
N SER A 761 -33.03 -13.66 25.89
CA SER A 761 -32.84 -13.70 27.35
C SER A 761 -33.40 -14.99 27.96
N SER A 762 -34.59 -15.41 27.52
CA SER A 762 -35.24 -16.66 27.95
C SER A 762 -34.43 -17.90 27.54
N TRP A 763 -33.89 -17.94 26.32
CA TRP A 763 -33.05 -19.05 25.85
C TRP A 763 -31.74 -19.17 26.64
N VAL A 764 -31.10 -18.04 26.95
CA VAL A 764 -29.89 -18.04 27.79
C VAL A 764 -30.21 -18.60 29.18
N ARG A 765 -31.37 -18.28 29.76
CA ARG A 765 -31.81 -18.87 31.04
C ARG A 765 -32.07 -20.37 30.96
N LEU A 766 -32.69 -20.85 29.88
CA LEU A 766 -32.90 -22.27 29.66
C LEU A 766 -31.57 -23.03 29.51
N ALA A 767 -30.59 -22.43 28.83
CA ALA A 767 -29.25 -23.00 28.69
C ALA A 767 -28.52 -23.09 30.04
N LEU A 768 -28.61 -22.04 30.86
CA LEU A 768 -28.09 -22.03 32.23
C LEU A 768 -28.74 -23.06 33.15
N ALA A 769 -30.01 -23.37 32.92
CA ALA A 769 -30.73 -24.44 33.63
C ALA A 769 -30.32 -25.85 33.18
N GLY A 770 -29.32 -25.99 32.31
CA GLY A 770 -28.80 -27.29 31.86
C GLY A 770 -29.70 -28.02 30.86
N VAL A 771 -30.64 -27.30 30.24
CA VAL A 771 -31.58 -27.90 29.30
C VAL A 771 -30.90 -28.07 27.94
N SER A 772 -30.32 -29.25 27.68
CA SER A 772 -29.65 -29.59 26.40
C SER A 772 -30.61 -30.14 25.33
N ALA A 773 -31.85 -30.42 25.72
CA ALA A 773 -32.91 -30.93 24.86
C ALA A 773 -33.30 -29.86 23.81
N PRO A 774 -33.00 -30.04 22.50
CA PRO A 774 -33.46 -29.12 21.45
C PRO A 774 -34.98 -28.94 21.45
N GLU A 775 -35.70 -29.91 22.00
CA GLU A 775 -37.15 -29.91 22.22
C GLU A 775 -37.59 -28.71 23.08
N ALA A 776 -36.86 -28.38 24.15
CA ALA A 776 -37.24 -27.27 25.04
C ALA A 776 -37.16 -25.89 24.36
N TYR A 777 -36.29 -25.75 23.36
CA TYR A 777 -36.12 -24.51 22.59
C TYR A 777 -37.08 -24.43 21.40
N THR A 778 -37.38 -25.56 20.77
CA THR A 778 -38.14 -25.62 19.52
C THR A 778 -39.63 -25.82 19.73
N LEU A 779 -40.05 -26.50 20.82
CA LEU A 779 -41.46 -26.76 21.12
C LEU A 779 -42.31 -25.49 21.29
N PRO A 780 -41.88 -24.43 22.01
CA PRO A 780 -42.67 -23.20 22.12
C PRO A 780 -42.87 -22.52 20.76
N ILE A 781 -41.84 -22.58 19.89
CA ILE A 781 -41.87 -22.01 18.55
C ILE A 781 -42.80 -22.81 17.64
N THR A 782 -42.71 -24.14 17.67
CA THR A 782 -43.60 -25.04 16.93
C THR A 782 -45.05 -24.88 17.40
N ALA A 783 -45.30 -24.79 18.70
CA ALA A 783 -46.63 -24.55 19.23
C ALA A 783 -47.21 -23.21 18.74
N ALA A 784 -46.45 -22.11 18.84
CA ALA A 784 -46.86 -20.81 18.33
C ALA A 784 -47.12 -20.84 16.81
N ALA A 785 -46.21 -21.44 16.03
CA ALA A 785 -46.32 -21.55 14.59
C ALA A 785 -47.53 -22.40 14.14
N LEU A 786 -47.80 -23.52 14.82
CA LEU A 786 -48.96 -24.36 14.54
C LEU A 786 -50.28 -23.68 14.93
N VAL A 787 -50.33 -22.96 16.05
CA VAL A 787 -51.51 -22.17 16.45
C VAL A 787 -51.80 -21.07 15.45
N ILE A 788 -50.77 -20.31 15.04
CA ILE A 788 -50.89 -19.24 14.03
C ILE A 788 -51.32 -19.85 12.68
N GLY A 789 -50.68 -20.92 12.25
CA GLY A 789 -50.99 -21.62 11.00
C GLY A 789 -52.40 -22.20 10.97
N HIS A 790 -52.84 -22.81 12.08
CA HIS A 790 -54.19 -23.36 12.21
C HIS A 790 -55.26 -22.27 12.21
N ARG A 791 -55.06 -21.19 12.96
CA ARG A 791 -55.97 -20.03 12.98
C ARG A 791 -56.06 -19.39 11.59
N ARG A 792 -54.92 -19.17 10.93
CA ARG A 792 -54.87 -18.60 9.57
C ARG A 792 -55.62 -19.45 8.55
N ARG A 793 -55.51 -20.77 8.65
CA ARG A 793 -56.23 -21.67 7.75
C ARG A 793 -57.74 -21.72 8.03
N LYS A 794 -58.17 -21.55 9.29
CA LYS A 794 -59.60 -21.41 9.65
C LYS A 794 -60.19 -20.08 9.20
N SER A 795 -59.42 -18.99 9.28
CA SER A 795 -59.88 -17.65 8.88
C SER A 795 -59.85 -17.43 7.36
N THR A 796 -59.07 -18.21 6.61
CA THR A 796 -58.81 -17.96 5.18
C THR A 796 -58.95 -19.23 4.34
N PRO A 797 -60.15 -19.48 3.76
CA PRO A 797 -60.39 -20.60 2.84
C PRO A 797 -59.43 -20.53 1.63
N GLY A 798 -58.77 -21.63 1.29
CA GLY A 798 -57.77 -21.69 0.20
C GLY A 798 -56.31 -21.73 0.65
N THR A 799 -56.02 -21.56 1.95
CA THR A 799 -54.65 -21.72 2.46
C THR A 799 -54.22 -23.20 2.38
N GLY A 800 -53.23 -23.47 1.54
CA GLY A 800 -52.64 -24.81 1.37
C GLY A 800 -52.06 -25.38 2.67
N SER A 801 -51.92 -26.71 2.74
CA SER A 801 -51.43 -27.40 3.94
C SER A 801 -49.96 -27.09 4.27
N TRP A 802 -49.13 -26.82 3.25
CA TRP A 802 -47.70 -26.55 3.37
C TRP A 802 -47.36 -25.25 4.12
N PRO A 803 -47.89 -24.06 3.74
CA PRO A 803 -47.61 -22.82 4.47
C PRO A 803 -48.18 -22.78 5.90
N ALA A 804 -49.23 -23.56 6.17
CA ALA A 804 -49.91 -23.56 7.45
C ALA A 804 -49.22 -24.45 8.50
N TYR A 805 -48.72 -25.62 8.10
CA TYR A 805 -48.21 -26.62 9.06
C TYR A 805 -46.76 -27.02 8.82
N GLY A 806 -46.22 -26.85 7.61
CA GLY A 806 -44.88 -27.32 7.25
C GLY A 806 -43.78 -26.68 8.07
N ALA A 807 -43.80 -25.35 8.23
CA ALA A 807 -42.79 -24.63 9.00
C ALA A 807 -42.84 -24.97 10.51
N GLY A 808 -44.04 -25.13 11.07
CA GLY A 808 -44.22 -25.51 12.47
C GLY A 808 -43.74 -26.93 12.77
N LEU A 809 -44.11 -27.90 11.93
CA LEU A 809 -43.70 -29.30 12.08
C LEU A 809 -42.19 -29.48 11.86
N GLY A 810 -41.63 -28.83 10.84
CA GLY A 810 -40.20 -28.90 10.54
C GLY A 810 -39.32 -28.30 11.63
N ALA A 811 -39.79 -27.25 12.33
CA ALA A 811 -38.99 -26.51 13.32
C ALA A 811 -38.57 -27.34 14.54
N THR A 812 -39.36 -28.34 14.95
CA THR A 812 -38.99 -29.27 16.03
C THR A 812 -38.52 -30.62 15.49
N MET A 813 -39.19 -31.17 14.46
CA MET A 813 -38.90 -32.55 14.02
C MET A 813 -37.57 -32.69 13.28
N LEU A 814 -37.13 -31.69 12.51
CA LEU A 814 -35.84 -31.79 11.79
C LEU A 814 -34.63 -31.70 12.74
N PRO A 815 -34.57 -30.76 13.71
CA PRO A 815 -33.51 -30.76 14.70
C PRO A 815 -33.52 -32.02 15.58
N CYS A 816 -34.69 -32.52 15.97
CA CYS A 816 -34.80 -33.77 16.74
C CYS A 816 -34.32 -34.99 15.93
N LEU A 817 -34.63 -35.04 14.63
CA LEU A 817 -34.14 -36.09 13.73
C LEU A 817 -32.61 -36.03 13.56
N ALA A 818 -32.04 -34.83 13.47
CA ALA A 818 -30.59 -34.67 13.43
C ALA A 818 -29.94 -35.09 14.75
N ALA A 819 -30.50 -34.67 15.89
CA ALA A 819 -30.00 -34.97 17.22
C ALA A 819 -30.06 -36.46 17.57
N MET A 820 -30.94 -37.23 16.91
CA MET A 820 -30.99 -38.69 17.02
C MET A 820 -29.69 -39.37 16.54
N TRP A 821 -29.01 -38.83 15.53
CA TRP A 821 -27.78 -39.45 14.98
C TRP A 821 -26.57 -39.35 15.92
N SER A 822 -26.64 -38.52 16.95
CA SER A 822 -25.55 -38.29 17.91
C SER A 822 -25.82 -38.87 19.30
N ASP A 823 -27.04 -39.32 19.60
CA ASP A 823 -27.48 -39.76 20.92
C ASP A 823 -27.60 -41.29 20.96
N GLU A 824 -26.94 -41.96 21.93
CA GLU A 824 -27.06 -43.43 22.12
C GLU A 824 -28.38 -43.85 22.81
N ASN A 825 -29.22 -42.88 23.21
CA ASN A 825 -30.45 -43.12 23.95
C ASN A 825 -31.62 -43.53 23.06
N TRP A 826 -32.20 -44.70 23.33
CA TRP A 826 -33.37 -45.26 22.61
C TRP A 826 -34.68 -44.47 22.78
N VAL A 827 -34.78 -43.62 23.80
CA VAL A 827 -36.02 -42.86 24.12
C VAL A 827 -36.31 -41.78 23.06
N ARG A 828 -35.28 -41.12 22.52
CA ARG A 828 -35.44 -40.04 21.54
C ARG A 828 -35.93 -40.55 20.16
N PRO A 829 -35.39 -41.63 19.57
CA PRO A 829 -35.95 -42.29 18.38
C PRO A 829 -37.41 -42.71 18.58
N LEU A 830 -37.75 -43.23 19.77
CA LEU A 830 -39.08 -43.71 20.07
C LEU A 830 -40.11 -42.56 20.18
N LEU A 831 -39.77 -41.47 20.88
CA LEU A 831 -40.63 -40.29 20.98
C LEU A 831 -40.77 -39.56 19.64
N LEU A 832 -39.68 -39.43 18.88
CA LEU A 832 -39.71 -38.83 17.55
C LEU A 832 -40.51 -39.69 16.57
N GLY A 833 -40.32 -41.01 16.61
CA GLY A 833 -41.08 -41.98 15.82
C GLY A 833 -42.56 -41.97 16.17
N ALA A 834 -42.92 -41.91 17.45
CA ALA A 834 -44.31 -41.79 17.89
C ALA A 834 -44.94 -40.45 17.45
N ALA A 835 -44.23 -39.33 17.58
CA ALA A 835 -44.69 -38.03 17.12
C ALA A 835 -44.85 -37.98 15.59
N ALA A 836 -43.92 -38.57 14.83
CA ALA A 836 -43.97 -38.68 13.37
C ALA A 836 -45.12 -39.60 12.92
N LEU A 837 -45.37 -40.70 13.63
CA LEU A 837 -46.51 -41.58 13.41
C LEU A 837 -47.83 -40.84 13.69
N LEU A 838 -47.93 -40.07 14.77
CA LEU A 838 -49.11 -39.25 15.05
C LEU A 838 -49.33 -38.20 13.94
N ALA A 839 -48.26 -37.55 13.45
CA ALA A 839 -48.34 -36.59 12.36
C ALA A 839 -48.78 -37.24 11.03
N THR A 840 -48.29 -38.44 10.70
CA THR A 840 -48.72 -39.18 9.51
C THR A 840 -50.17 -39.64 9.61
N VAL A 841 -50.57 -40.24 10.73
CA VAL A 841 -51.97 -40.66 10.97
C VAL A 841 -52.91 -39.45 10.95
N ALA A 842 -52.51 -38.32 11.55
CA ALA A 842 -53.28 -37.08 11.44
C ALA A 842 -53.34 -36.59 9.99
N GLY A 843 -52.23 -36.64 9.24
CA GLY A 843 -52.18 -36.30 7.82
C GLY A 843 -53.12 -37.16 6.96
N VAL A 844 -53.18 -38.47 7.21
CA VAL A 844 -54.09 -39.41 6.52
C VAL A 844 -55.55 -39.11 6.89
N ARG A 845 -55.86 -39.03 8.19
CA ARG A 845 -57.24 -38.79 8.67
C ARG A 845 -57.79 -37.45 8.21
N THR A 846 -56.95 -36.42 8.15
CA THR A 846 -57.35 -35.06 7.74
C THR A 846 -57.14 -34.78 6.25
N ARG A 847 -56.66 -35.76 5.47
CA ARG A 847 -56.29 -35.63 4.05
C ARG A 847 -55.36 -34.43 3.77
N LEU A 848 -54.40 -34.17 4.66
CA LEU A 848 -53.43 -33.08 4.54
C LEU A 848 -52.06 -33.60 4.09
N GLN A 849 -51.51 -33.02 3.03
CA GLN A 849 -50.21 -33.42 2.46
C GLN A 849 -49.03 -33.08 3.36
N ALA A 850 -49.00 -31.89 3.98
CA ALA A 850 -47.83 -31.47 4.76
C ALA A 850 -47.54 -32.35 6.00
N PRO A 851 -48.53 -32.70 6.87
CA PRO A 851 -48.29 -33.62 7.98
C PRO A 851 -47.94 -35.04 7.52
N LEU A 852 -48.52 -35.49 6.40
CA LEU A 852 -48.26 -36.82 5.83
C LEU A 852 -46.83 -36.95 5.30
N ILE A 853 -46.37 -35.97 4.52
CA ILE A 853 -45.04 -36.02 3.90
C ILE A 853 -43.94 -35.77 4.94
N VAL A 854 -44.13 -34.78 5.83
CA VAL A 854 -43.14 -34.48 6.87
C VAL A 854 -43.07 -35.61 7.89
N GLY A 855 -44.22 -36.09 8.40
CA GLY A 855 -44.24 -37.23 9.33
C GLY A 855 -43.72 -38.50 8.67
N GLY A 856 -44.07 -38.78 7.42
CA GLY A 856 -43.68 -40.01 6.72
C GLY A 856 -42.20 -40.02 6.37
N GLY A 857 -41.66 -38.88 5.95
CA GLY A 857 -40.23 -38.72 5.70
C GLY A 857 -39.40 -38.89 6.98
N VAL A 858 -39.82 -38.27 8.08
CA VAL A 858 -39.16 -38.44 9.39
C VAL A 858 -39.23 -39.90 9.84
N LEU A 859 -40.40 -40.55 9.74
CA LEU A 859 -40.57 -41.95 10.11
C LEU A 859 -39.70 -42.89 9.27
N MET A 860 -39.57 -42.64 7.96
CA MET A 860 -38.69 -43.40 7.06
C MET A 860 -37.22 -43.22 7.43
N LEU A 861 -36.79 -42.00 7.75
CA LEU A 861 -35.40 -41.71 8.14
C LEU A 861 -35.04 -42.29 9.50
N VAL A 862 -35.97 -42.25 10.47
CA VAL A 862 -35.84 -42.95 11.76
C VAL A 862 -35.71 -44.46 11.52
N GLY A 863 -36.59 -45.05 10.70
CA GLY A 863 -36.53 -46.47 10.37
C GLY A 863 -35.26 -46.88 9.61
N LEU A 864 -34.76 -46.03 8.71
CA LEU A 864 -33.50 -46.27 8.00
C LEU A 864 -32.30 -46.21 8.94
N HIS A 865 -32.29 -45.28 9.90
CA HIS A 865 -31.23 -45.19 10.90
C HIS A 865 -31.17 -46.46 11.76
N GLU A 866 -32.32 -46.98 12.20
CA GLU A 866 -32.40 -48.23 12.96
C GLU A 866 -32.00 -49.47 12.13
N LEU A 867 -32.23 -49.44 10.81
CA LEU A 867 -31.84 -50.53 9.89
C LEU A 867 -30.38 -50.44 9.41
N ALA A 868 -29.74 -49.27 9.54
CA ALA A 868 -28.39 -49.02 9.04
C ALA A 868 -27.32 -49.99 9.62
N PRO A 869 -27.30 -50.34 10.92
CA PRO A 869 -26.33 -51.28 11.47
C PRO A 869 -26.41 -52.66 10.79
N THR A 870 -27.64 -53.12 10.54
CA THR A 870 -27.93 -54.40 9.89
C THR A 870 -27.49 -54.41 8.43
N VAL A 871 -27.70 -53.29 7.71
CA VAL A 871 -27.27 -53.13 6.32
C VAL A 871 -25.74 -53.10 6.21
N VAL A 872 -25.05 -52.40 7.12
CA VAL A 872 -23.58 -52.35 7.15
C VAL A 872 -22.98 -53.72 7.46
N GLN A 873 -23.61 -54.53 8.31
CA GLN A 873 -23.19 -55.92 8.53
C GLN A 873 -23.27 -56.77 7.25
N VAL A 874 -24.33 -56.62 6.45
CA VAL A 874 -24.47 -57.32 5.16
C VAL A 874 -23.45 -56.81 4.13
N PHE A 875 -23.19 -55.51 4.06
CA PHE A 875 -22.15 -54.95 3.18
C PHE A 875 -20.72 -55.28 3.63
N GLY A 876 -20.51 -55.53 4.92
CA GLY A 876 -19.22 -55.99 5.47
C GLY A 876 -18.82 -57.38 4.97
N LEU A 877 -19.78 -58.19 4.50
CA LEU A 877 -19.54 -59.49 3.88
C LEU A 877 -19.15 -59.38 2.38
N LEU A 878 -19.34 -58.21 1.75
CA LEU A 878 -18.96 -57.96 0.37
C LEU A 878 -17.53 -57.38 0.30
N PRO A 879 -16.68 -57.83 -0.64
CA PRO A 879 -15.36 -57.24 -0.85
C PRO A 879 -15.47 -55.73 -1.13
N ARG A 880 -14.64 -54.93 -0.45
CA ARG A 880 -14.69 -53.44 -0.45
C ARG A 880 -14.69 -52.78 -1.84
N TRP A 881 -14.20 -53.47 -2.87
CA TRP A 881 -14.14 -52.96 -4.24
C TRP A 881 -15.46 -53.11 -5.03
N VAL A 882 -16.37 -53.99 -4.61
CA VAL A 882 -17.63 -54.27 -5.33
C VAL A 882 -18.61 -53.08 -5.31
N PRO A 883 -18.83 -52.37 -4.18
CA PRO A 883 -19.68 -51.17 -4.16
C PRO A 883 -19.09 -50.04 -5.01
N VAL A 884 -17.76 -49.92 -5.04
CA VAL A 884 -17.04 -48.93 -5.85
C VAL A 884 -17.13 -49.26 -7.34
N ALA A 885 -17.00 -50.54 -7.69
CA ALA A 885 -17.19 -51.02 -9.06
C ALA A 885 -18.64 -50.84 -9.54
N ALA A 886 -19.64 -51.08 -8.67
CA ALA A 886 -21.05 -50.85 -8.97
C ALA A 886 -21.36 -49.36 -9.19
N ALA A 887 -20.79 -48.47 -8.37
CA ALA A 887 -20.90 -47.02 -8.55
C ALA A 887 -20.22 -46.55 -9.84
N GLY A 888 -19.04 -47.09 -10.16
CA GLY A 888 -18.31 -46.82 -11.40
C GLY A 888 -19.07 -47.30 -12.65
N LEU A 889 -19.68 -48.49 -12.58
CA LEU A 889 -20.52 -49.05 -13.65
C LEU A 889 -21.79 -48.22 -13.87
N LEU A 890 -22.40 -47.73 -12.79
CA LEU A 890 -23.60 -46.89 -12.85
C LEU A 890 -23.29 -45.51 -13.45
N LEU A 891 -22.13 -44.94 -13.14
CA LEU A 891 -21.63 -43.72 -13.77
C LEU A 891 -21.25 -43.91 -15.25
N LEU A 892 -20.67 -45.07 -15.61
CA LEU A 892 -20.38 -45.43 -17.00
C LEU A 892 -21.66 -45.60 -17.83
N LEU A 893 -22.69 -46.23 -17.27
CA LEU A 893 -24.01 -46.36 -17.91
C LEU A 893 -24.68 -44.98 -18.11
N LEU A 894 -24.57 -44.08 -17.13
CA LEU A 894 -25.11 -42.72 -17.23
C LEU A 894 -24.35 -41.88 -18.27
N GLY A 895 -23.01 -41.99 -18.31
CA GLY A 895 -22.15 -41.34 -19.30
C GLY A 895 -22.44 -41.81 -20.73
N ALA A 896 -22.62 -43.11 -20.93
CA ALA A 896 -22.96 -43.69 -22.24
C ALA A 896 -24.32 -43.20 -22.78
N THR A 897 -25.31 -42.96 -21.89
CA THR A 897 -26.60 -42.40 -22.31
C THR A 897 -26.57 -40.91 -22.66
N TYR A 898 -25.55 -40.17 -22.21
CA TYR A 898 -25.41 -38.75 -22.46
C TYR A 898 -24.80 -38.46 -23.84
N GLU A 899 -23.80 -39.25 -24.24
CA GLU A 899 -23.12 -39.14 -25.54
C GLU A 899 -24.07 -39.48 -26.71
N LYS A 900 -24.93 -40.49 -26.51
CA LYS A 900 -25.97 -40.87 -27.49
C LYS A 900 -26.98 -39.75 -27.76
N ARG A 901 -27.31 -38.93 -26.75
CA ARG A 901 -28.23 -37.78 -26.88
C ARG A 901 -27.59 -36.57 -27.58
N ILE A 902 -26.27 -36.40 -27.47
CA ILE A 902 -25.53 -35.31 -28.14
C ILE A 902 -25.34 -35.60 -29.63
N ASP A 903 -25.09 -36.86 -30.00
CA ASP A 903 -24.92 -37.24 -31.40
C ASP A 903 -26.25 -37.24 -32.18
N GLU A 904 -27.37 -37.59 -31.54
CA GLU A 904 -28.70 -37.42 -32.13
C GLU A 904 -29.02 -35.94 -32.41
N ALA A 905 -28.65 -35.03 -31.51
CA ALA A 905 -28.84 -33.59 -31.68
C ALA A 905 -27.97 -32.99 -32.81
N ARG A 906 -26.79 -33.57 -33.08
CA ARG A 906 -25.90 -33.16 -34.18
C ARG A 906 -26.43 -33.64 -35.54
N ARG A 907 -26.90 -34.90 -35.64
CA ARG A 907 -27.51 -35.43 -36.87
C ARG A 907 -28.77 -34.67 -37.27
N LEU A 908 -29.62 -34.29 -36.32
CA LEU A 908 -30.79 -33.44 -36.58
C LEU A 908 -30.41 -32.07 -37.16
N ARG A 909 -29.30 -31.47 -36.70
CA ARG A 909 -28.80 -30.19 -37.21
C ARG A 909 -28.31 -30.27 -38.65
N ASP A 910 -27.59 -31.34 -38.99
CA ASP A 910 -27.06 -31.52 -40.34
C ASP A 910 -28.17 -31.86 -41.34
N THR A 911 -29.23 -32.55 -40.90
CA THR A 911 -30.40 -32.87 -41.73
C THR A 911 -31.22 -31.61 -42.05
N VAL A 912 -31.44 -30.72 -41.07
CA VAL A 912 -32.15 -29.44 -41.29
C VAL A 912 -31.38 -28.53 -42.25
N ARG A 913 -30.04 -28.51 -42.17
CA ARG A 913 -29.18 -27.76 -43.10
C ARG A 913 -29.23 -28.25 -44.55
N SER A 914 -29.67 -29.49 -44.78
CA SER A 914 -29.79 -30.07 -46.12
C SER A 914 -31.17 -29.84 -46.77
N MET A 915 -32.16 -29.39 -45.99
CA MET A 915 -33.53 -29.09 -46.47
C MET A 915 -33.78 -27.60 -46.72
N THR A 916 -32.90 -26.72 -46.24
CA THR A 916 -32.89 -25.27 -46.52
C THR A 916 -31.89 -24.97 -47.61
#